data_AF-A0A832TFX4-F1
#
_entry.id   AF-A0A832TFX4-F1
#
_cell.length_a   1.000
_cell.length_b   1.000
_cell.length_c   1.000
_cell.angle_alpha   90.00
_cell.angle_beta   90.00
_cell.angle_gamma   90.00
#
_symmetry.space_group_name_H-M   'P 1'
#
loop_
_entity.id
_entity.type
_entity.pdbx_description
1 polymer ?
#
loop_
_entity_poly.entity_id
_entity_poly.type
_entity_poly.pdbx_seq_one_letter_code
_entity_poly.pdbx_strand_id
1 'polypeptide(L)'
;MARQITLFDFTLKKEQNKDESRKEEIPHANINEERRKPKEWIKEAEEGKSYFLLQVDYDGKKSKAVCKLYDKETKKIYILYDNTGHKPYFLTDIDPEKVNKIPKVVRDPSFDHLETVIKIDPYSGNKIKLTKIVVKDPLAVRRMRNSVPKAYEAHIKYFNNYIYDLGLIPGLPYVVKKGKLEQVRPELKGEEVDEIRKAFADSDEMTKEAVNDWIPIFESEVPDVKRVAIDIEVYTPIKGRIPDPEKAEFPIISISLAGNDGTKRVLVLLREDVNSQITKHDVIVETFKSERELIRRFFDIILDYPIILTFNGDDFDIPYIYYRALKLNFTPEEIPFDIINDEGKYLAGIHIDLYKFFFNRAIRNYAFEGKYNEYNLDAVATALLGMSKVKLDTLISFLDLDKLIEYNSRDAEITLKLTTFNNNLVWKLIILLARISKMGLEELTRTEVSTWIKNLYYWEHRRRNWLIPLKEEILTRSSQIKTAAIIKGKRYKGAVVIDPPAGVFFNVVVLDFASLYPSIIRNWNISYETVDVENCKNKEYVRDETGEVLHYICKDKPGITAVITGLLRDFRVKVYKKKAKSQNISEEQRSVYDVVQRAMKVFINATYGVFGAENFPLYAPAVAESVTAIGRYVITTTVNYCRSIGLQVLYGDTDSMFLWNPSKEKLEEIIKFVKGKFGLDLEVDKIYKFVAFSGLKKNYLGVYPDGKTDIKGMLAKKRNTPEFIKKEFNEVKQLVTTINSPDDIPKIRDQLEYKIKEIYEKLRHKGYNLDELAFRVMLSKPLESYTKNTPQHVKAALQLRSYGVMVLPRDIIMFVKVKSKDGVKPVQLAKLSEIDVDKYIDAVRSTFEQILKAFGINWGQFTTTSIDTFFNISKK
;
A
#
# COMPACT_ATOMS: atom_id res chain seq x y z
N MET A 1 -35.62 -7.00 -36.21
CA MET A 1 -35.74 -6.18 -34.98
C MET A 1 -35.66 -7.10 -33.78
N ALA A 2 -34.52 -7.12 -33.09
CA ALA A 2 -34.35 -7.88 -31.86
C ALA A 2 -33.27 -7.21 -30.99
N ARG A 3 -33.54 -7.19 -29.69
CA ARG A 3 -32.89 -6.41 -28.62
C ARG A 3 -31.38 -6.61 -28.49
N GLN A 4 -30.71 -5.51 -28.17
CA GLN A 4 -29.31 -5.44 -27.75
C GLN A 4 -29.19 -5.88 -26.27
N ILE A 5 -28.45 -6.96 -26.03
CA ILE A 5 -28.14 -7.53 -24.72
C ILE A 5 -26.81 -6.95 -24.23
N THR A 6 -26.77 -6.46 -22.99
CA THR A 6 -25.57 -5.86 -22.34
C THR A 6 -24.87 -6.85 -21.40
N LEU A 7 -23.62 -6.54 -21.04
CA LEU A 7 -22.60 -7.35 -20.33
C LEU A 7 -22.96 -7.94 -18.94
N PHE A 8 -24.23 -7.91 -18.53
CA PHE A 8 -24.75 -8.52 -17.29
C PHE A 8 -25.41 -9.90 -17.50
N ASP A 9 -25.52 -10.38 -18.73
CA ASP A 9 -26.17 -11.67 -19.04
C ASP A 9 -25.23 -12.90 -19.05
N PHE A 10 -23.98 -12.76 -18.59
CA PHE A 10 -23.05 -13.91 -18.46
C PHE A 10 -22.79 -14.28 -16.99
N THR A 11 -23.85 -14.61 -16.25
CA THR A 11 -23.76 -15.66 -15.22
C THR A 11 -24.01 -17.00 -15.88
N LEU A 12 -22.95 -17.79 -16.05
CA LEU A 12 -23.03 -19.16 -16.56
C LEU A 12 -24.03 -19.99 -15.74
N LYS A 13 -25.16 -20.33 -16.36
CA LYS A 13 -25.90 -21.55 -16.02
C LYS A 13 -24.94 -22.72 -16.23
N LYS A 14 -24.63 -23.44 -15.17
CA LYS A 14 -24.08 -24.80 -15.27
C LYS A 14 -25.16 -25.68 -15.91
N GLU A 15 -25.08 -25.86 -17.21
CA GLU A 15 -25.80 -26.95 -17.87
C GLU A 15 -25.09 -28.28 -17.57
N GLN A 16 -25.90 -29.23 -17.12
CA GLN A 16 -25.56 -30.63 -16.94
C GLN A 16 -25.22 -31.22 -18.29
N ASN A 17 -23.95 -31.55 -18.54
CA ASN A 17 -23.60 -32.60 -19.48
C ASN A 17 -22.95 -33.74 -18.69
N LYS A 18 -23.65 -34.87 -18.71
CA LYS A 18 -23.16 -36.20 -18.34
C LYS A 18 -22.02 -36.54 -19.30
N ASP A 19 -20.81 -36.68 -18.78
CA ASP A 19 -19.81 -37.54 -19.39
C ASP A 19 -19.05 -38.25 -18.27
N GLU A 20 -19.21 -39.56 -18.26
CA GLU A 20 -18.61 -40.49 -17.31
C GLU A 20 -17.10 -40.56 -17.58
N SER A 21 -16.31 -39.90 -16.73
CA SER A 21 -14.89 -40.21 -16.58
C SER A 21 -14.55 -40.24 -15.10
N ARG A 22 -14.09 -41.42 -14.68
CA ARG A 22 -13.79 -41.82 -13.30
C ARG A 22 -12.93 -40.76 -12.60
N LYS A 23 -13.52 -40.06 -11.62
CA LYS A 23 -12.76 -39.46 -10.52
C LYS A 23 -12.41 -40.59 -9.56
N GLU A 24 -11.13 -40.87 -9.40
CA GLU A 24 -10.66 -41.69 -8.28
C GLU A 24 -11.02 -40.96 -6.99
N GLU A 25 -11.93 -41.57 -6.23
CA GLU A 25 -12.21 -41.20 -4.85
C GLU A 25 -10.94 -41.41 -4.03
N ILE A 26 -10.44 -40.34 -3.42
CA ILE A 26 -9.46 -40.45 -2.34
C ILE A 26 -10.18 -41.19 -1.20
N PRO A 27 -9.69 -42.36 -0.75
CA PRO A 27 -10.42 -43.16 0.22
C PRO A 27 -10.52 -42.41 1.55
N HIS A 28 -11.74 -42.11 1.97
CA HIS A 28 -12.04 -41.80 3.36
C HIS A 28 -11.74 -43.05 4.19
N ALA A 29 -10.52 -43.13 4.73
CA ALA A 29 -10.17 -44.13 5.72
C ALA A 29 -11.03 -43.89 6.97
N ASN A 30 -11.95 -44.81 7.25
CA ASN A 30 -12.55 -44.99 8.56
C ASN A 30 -11.43 -45.43 9.51
N ILE A 31 -10.79 -44.46 10.17
CA ILE A 31 -9.85 -44.72 11.25
C ILE A 31 -10.64 -44.62 12.55
N ASN A 32 -10.90 -45.77 13.15
CA ASN A 32 -11.19 -45.87 14.59
C ASN A 32 -9.90 -45.49 15.32
N GLU A 33 -9.72 -44.20 15.61
CA GLU A 33 -8.66 -43.69 16.47
C GLU A 33 -9.28 -43.14 17.75
N GLU A 34 -8.79 -43.64 18.89
CA GLU A 34 -8.98 -43.01 20.19
C GLU A 34 -8.73 -41.51 20.04
N ARG A 35 -9.76 -40.70 20.31
CA ARG A 35 -9.72 -39.24 20.20
C ARG A 35 -8.62 -38.65 21.07
N ARG A 36 -7.40 -38.53 20.54
CA ARG A 36 -6.37 -37.65 21.08
C ARG A 36 -6.93 -36.23 21.04
N LYS A 37 -6.96 -35.56 22.20
CA LYS A 37 -7.43 -34.17 22.31
C LYS A 37 -6.68 -33.31 21.29
N PRO A 38 -7.35 -32.38 20.57
CA PRO A 38 -6.68 -31.48 19.65
C PRO A 38 -5.59 -30.70 20.38
N LYS A 39 -4.40 -30.61 19.79
CA LYS A 39 -3.26 -29.88 20.34
C LYS A 39 -3.58 -28.39 20.37
N GLU A 40 -3.81 -27.82 21.54
CA GLU A 40 -3.92 -26.36 21.69
C GLU A 40 -2.51 -25.76 21.57
N TRP A 41 -2.26 -25.04 20.47
CA TRP A 41 -0.95 -24.45 20.16
C TRP A 41 -0.57 -23.29 21.07
N ILE A 42 -1.57 -22.57 21.59
CA ILE A 42 -1.39 -21.35 22.38
C ILE A 42 -2.08 -21.53 23.73
N LYS A 43 -1.39 -21.16 24.81
CA LYS A 43 -1.91 -21.23 26.18
C LYS A 43 -2.90 -20.09 26.48
N GLU A 44 -3.82 -20.32 27.40
CA GLU A 44 -4.70 -19.26 27.88
C GLU A 44 -3.97 -18.22 28.73
N ALA A 45 -4.41 -16.96 28.64
CA ALA A 45 -3.87 -15.86 29.42
C ALA A 45 -4.29 -15.93 30.89
N GLU A 46 -3.41 -15.44 31.78
CA GLU A 46 -3.58 -15.49 33.22
C GLU A 46 -4.27 -14.23 33.76
N GLU A 47 -5.13 -14.42 34.76
CA GLU A 47 -5.81 -13.35 35.48
C GLU A 47 -4.81 -12.47 36.24
N GLY A 48 -5.00 -11.15 36.22
CA GLY A 48 -4.14 -10.16 36.87
C GLY A 48 -2.84 -9.83 36.12
N LYS A 49 -2.53 -10.53 35.02
CA LYS A 49 -1.32 -10.30 34.22
C LYS A 49 -1.54 -9.29 33.09
N SER A 50 -0.50 -8.55 32.75
CA SER A 50 -0.49 -7.55 31.67
C SER A 50 0.07 -8.12 30.37
N TYR A 51 -0.60 -7.86 29.26
CA TYR A 51 -0.24 -8.30 27.92
C TYR A 51 -0.46 -7.20 26.88
N PHE A 52 0.22 -7.27 25.75
CA PHE A 52 -0.12 -6.47 24.57
C PHE A 52 -1.14 -7.19 23.71
N LEU A 53 -2.28 -6.56 23.43
CA LEU A 53 -3.23 -7.10 22.47
C LEU A 53 -2.64 -6.98 21.06
N LEU A 54 -2.39 -8.07 20.34
CA LEU A 54 -1.88 -8.01 18.97
C LEU A 54 -2.99 -8.09 17.92
N GLN A 55 -3.98 -8.95 18.12
CA GLN A 55 -5.20 -9.02 17.29
C GLN A 55 -6.32 -9.77 18.00
N VAL A 56 -7.50 -9.76 17.39
CA VAL A 56 -8.64 -10.62 17.78
C VAL A 56 -9.02 -11.46 16.57
N ASP A 57 -9.18 -12.77 16.77
CA ASP A 57 -9.67 -13.72 15.78
C ASP A 57 -11.04 -14.28 16.21
N TYR A 58 -11.59 -15.21 15.41
CA TYR A 58 -12.80 -15.94 15.75
C TYR A 58 -12.54 -17.45 15.74
N ASP A 59 -12.79 -18.11 16.87
CA ASP A 59 -12.78 -19.56 16.96
C ASP A 59 -14.19 -20.09 16.66
N GLY A 60 -14.36 -20.72 15.51
CA GLY A 60 -15.64 -21.31 15.09
C GLY A 60 -16.07 -22.52 15.90
N LYS A 61 -15.14 -23.29 16.49
CA LYS A 61 -15.45 -24.46 17.32
C LYS A 61 -16.01 -24.01 18.68
N LYS A 62 -15.38 -23.00 19.29
CA LYS A 62 -15.83 -22.40 20.55
C LYS A 62 -16.89 -21.31 20.37
N SER A 63 -17.16 -20.91 19.11
CA SER A 63 -18.09 -19.82 18.73
C SER A 63 -17.85 -18.52 19.48
N LYS A 64 -16.58 -18.14 19.64
CA LYS A 64 -16.14 -16.99 20.45
C LYS A 64 -15.06 -16.19 19.74
N ALA A 65 -15.02 -14.89 20.05
CA ALA A 65 -13.84 -14.09 19.74
C ALA A 65 -12.66 -14.55 20.60
N VAL A 66 -11.44 -14.50 20.06
CA VAL A 66 -10.22 -14.87 20.77
C VAL A 66 -9.18 -13.77 20.61
N CYS A 67 -8.75 -13.19 21.72
CA CYS A 67 -7.72 -12.17 21.75
C CYS A 67 -6.35 -12.83 21.76
N LYS A 68 -5.45 -12.46 20.84
CA LYS A 68 -4.04 -12.87 20.85
C LYS A 68 -3.22 -11.84 21.62
N LEU A 69 -2.67 -12.28 22.75
CA LEU A 69 -2.05 -11.44 23.78
C LEU A 69 -0.56 -11.76 23.89
N TYR A 70 0.30 -10.77 23.65
CA TYR A 70 1.75 -10.95 23.78
C TYR A 70 2.23 -10.59 25.19
N ASP A 71 2.99 -11.51 25.79
CA ASP A 71 3.68 -11.32 27.05
C ASP A 71 5.15 -10.94 26.83
N LYS A 72 5.56 -9.80 27.37
CA LYS A 72 6.94 -9.31 27.27
C LYS A 72 7.94 -10.14 28.07
N GLU A 73 7.50 -10.76 29.17
CA GLU A 73 8.38 -11.53 30.06
C GLU A 73 8.72 -12.88 29.44
N THR A 74 7.68 -13.63 29.05
CA THR A 74 7.88 -14.97 28.47
C THR A 74 8.18 -14.90 26.98
N LYS A 75 8.01 -13.74 26.33
CA LYS A 75 8.15 -13.51 24.88
C LYS A 75 7.25 -14.45 24.04
N LYS A 76 6.06 -14.79 24.54
CA LYS A 76 5.09 -15.71 23.90
C LYS A 76 3.74 -15.03 23.71
N ILE A 77 2.94 -15.57 22.79
CA ILE A 77 1.52 -15.22 22.65
C ILE A 77 0.70 -16.16 23.55
N TYR A 78 -0.36 -15.61 24.12
CA TYR A 78 -1.42 -16.28 24.87
C TYR A 78 -2.75 -15.93 24.23
N ILE A 79 -3.79 -16.71 24.56
CA ILE A 79 -5.15 -16.46 24.09
C ILE A 79 -6.09 -16.13 25.24
N LEU A 80 -7.01 -15.19 25.00
CA LEU A 80 -8.13 -14.94 25.89
C LEU A 80 -9.43 -15.06 25.09
N TYR A 81 -10.22 -16.08 25.39
CA TYR A 81 -11.54 -16.25 24.80
C TYR A 81 -12.54 -15.27 25.41
N ASP A 82 -13.46 -14.78 24.58
CA ASP A 82 -14.56 -13.93 25.04
C ASP A 82 -15.36 -14.61 26.17
N ASN A 83 -15.56 -13.86 27.25
CA ASN A 83 -16.40 -14.22 28.39
C ASN A 83 -17.55 -13.23 28.62
N THR A 84 -17.72 -12.23 27.75
CA THR A 84 -18.73 -11.18 27.86
C THR A 84 -20.11 -11.62 27.37
N GLY A 85 -20.18 -12.73 26.62
CA GLY A 85 -21.40 -13.19 25.97
C GLY A 85 -21.67 -12.45 24.65
N HIS A 86 -20.67 -11.77 24.10
CA HIS A 86 -20.80 -11.07 22.83
C HIS A 86 -21.10 -12.06 21.71
N LYS A 87 -22.07 -11.72 20.87
CA LYS A 87 -22.52 -12.54 19.73
C LYS A 87 -22.55 -11.71 18.45
N PRO A 88 -22.40 -12.33 17.27
CA PRO A 88 -22.55 -11.64 16.00
C PRO A 88 -23.96 -11.06 15.86
N TYR A 89 -24.07 -9.88 15.23
CA TYR A 89 -25.36 -9.24 15.00
C TYR A 89 -25.33 -8.31 13.77
N PHE A 90 -26.51 -7.85 13.37
CA PHE A 90 -26.68 -6.69 12.49
C PHE A 90 -27.93 -5.91 12.91
N LEU A 91 -28.09 -4.68 12.40
CA LEU A 91 -29.21 -3.80 12.78
C LEU A 91 -30.17 -3.59 11.62
N THR A 92 -31.44 -3.34 11.93
CA THR A 92 -32.48 -2.96 10.96
C THR A 92 -33.41 -1.91 11.57
N ASP A 93 -34.00 -1.07 10.72
CA ASP A 93 -34.99 -0.04 11.07
C ASP A 93 -36.42 -0.59 11.18
N ILE A 94 -36.60 -1.91 10.99
CA ILE A 94 -37.88 -2.60 11.16
C ILE A 94 -38.16 -2.88 12.65
N ASP A 95 -39.40 -2.65 13.09
CA ASP A 95 -39.85 -3.00 14.45
C ASP A 95 -39.66 -4.50 14.78
N PRO A 96 -39.32 -4.86 16.04
CA PRO A 96 -39.08 -6.26 16.43
C PRO A 96 -40.25 -7.20 16.10
N GLU A 97 -41.50 -6.75 16.27
CA GLU A 97 -42.69 -7.55 15.95
C GLU A 97 -42.81 -7.90 14.47
N LYS A 98 -42.36 -7.00 13.59
CA LYS A 98 -42.35 -7.24 12.14
C LYS A 98 -41.20 -8.15 11.75
N VAL A 99 -40.03 -7.99 12.37
CA VAL A 99 -38.90 -8.91 12.18
C VAL A 99 -39.28 -10.34 12.59
N ASN A 100 -40.03 -10.50 13.68
CA ASN A 100 -40.53 -11.80 14.13
C ASN A 100 -41.44 -12.50 13.10
N LYS A 101 -42.03 -11.76 12.16
CA LYS A 101 -42.85 -12.29 11.08
C LYS A 101 -42.04 -12.67 9.83
N ILE A 102 -40.72 -12.47 9.80
CA ILE A 102 -39.84 -12.81 8.67
C ILE A 102 -39.29 -14.24 8.87
N PRO A 103 -39.85 -15.28 8.22
CA PRO A 103 -39.49 -16.67 8.52
C PRO A 103 -38.03 -16.99 8.22
N LYS A 104 -37.45 -16.33 7.20
CA LYS A 104 -36.04 -16.48 6.81
C LYS A 104 -35.06 -16.01 7.89
N VAL A 105 -35.51 -15.19 8.84
CA VAL A 105 -34.72 -14.76 10.00
C VAL A 105 -35.01 -15.69 11.17
N VAL A 106 -36.26 -15.74 11.65
CA VAL A 106 -36.59 -16.42 12.91
C VAL A 106 -36.51 -17.96 12.85
N ARG A 107 -36.62 -18.56 11.67
CA ARG A 107 -36.51 -20.03 11.51
C ARG A 107 -35.11 -20.50 11.14
N ASP A 108 -34.15 -19.59 10.91
CA ASP A 108 -32.76 -20.01 10.68
C ASP A 108 -32.17 -20.56 11.99
N PRO A 109 -31.50 -21.73 11.97
CA PRO A 109 -31.01 -22.39 13.18
C PRO A 109 -29.98 -21.55 13.96
N SER A 110 -29.31 -20.62 13.27
CA SER A 110 -28.35 -19.68 13.83
C SER A 110 -29.01 -18.41 14.38
N PHE A 111 -30.32 -18.22 14.25
CA PHE A 111 -31.01 -17.13 14.94
C PHE A 111 -30.93 -17.32 16.46
N ASP A 112 -30.66 -16.24 17.18
CA ASP A 112 -30.55 -16.25 18.64
C ASP A 112 -31.75 -15.53 19.27
N HIS A 113 -31.80 -14.21 19.13
CA HIS A 113 -32.90 -13.37 19.62
C HIS A 113 -32.89 -11.98 18.97
N LEU A 114 -33.90 -11.17 19.29
CA LEU A 114 -33.97 -9.76 18.92
C LEU A 114 -33.74 -8.88 20.15
N GLU A 115 -32.98 -7.82 19.98
CA GLU A 115 -32.87 -6.73 20.95
C GLU A 115 -33.35 -5.42 20.31
N THR A 116 -33.73 -4.46 21.15
CA THR A 116 -33.92 -3.07 20.71
C THR A 116 -32.73 -2.25 21.17
N VAL A 117 -32.10 -1.52 20.26
CA VAL A 117 -30.98 -0.64 20.56
C VAL A 117 -31.28 0.79 20.12
N ILE A 118 -30.67 1.76 20.79
CA ILE A 118 -30.75 3.17 20.42
C ILE A 118 -29.39 3.59 19.87
N LYS A 119 -29.38 4.15 18.66
CA LYS A 119 -28.22 4.76 18.03
C LYS A 119 -28.44 6.26 17.83
N ILE A 120 -27.38 6.99 17.55
CA ILE A 120 -27.42 8.39 17.16
C ILE A 120 -27.29 8.47 15.64
N ASP A 121 -28.19 9.19 14.97
CA ASP A 121 -28.06 9.52 13.56
C ASP A 121 -26.94 10.56 13.40
N PRO A 122 -25.84 10.26 12.67
CA PRO A 122 -24.73 11.19 12.50
C PRO A 122 -25.15 12.54 11.90
N TYR A 123 -26.23 12.59 11.11
CA TYR A 123 -26.69 13.78 10.38
C TYR A 123 -27.51 14.73 11.24
N SER A 124 -28.47 14.23 12.00
CA SER A 124 -29.33 15.08 12.84
C SER A 124 -28.88 15.16 14.29
N GLY A 125 -28.10 14.18 14.78
CA GLY A 125 -27.82 13.99 16.20
C GLY A 125 -28.99 13.38 16.98
N ASN A 126 -30.09 13.05 16.31
CA ASN A 126 -31.27 12.46 16.94
C ASN A 126 -31.02 11.00 17.33
N LYS A 127 -31.68 10.57 18.41
CA LYS A 127 -31.71 9.17 18.82
C LYS A 127 -32.68 8.40 17.91
N ILE A 128 -32.18 7.32 17.31
CA ILE A 128 -32.92 6.39 16.44
C ILE A 128 -33.00 5.03 17.11
N LYS A 129 -34.22 4.48 17.17
CA LYS A 129 -34.50 3.15 17.70
C LYS A 129 -34.36 2.13 16.56
N LEU A 130 -33.57 1.09 16.76
CA LEU A 130 -33.31 0.03 15.78
C LEU A 130 -33.51 -1.34 16.43
N THR A 131 -33.87 -2.32 15.61
CA THR A 131 -33.87 -3.72 16.01
C THR A 131 -32.51 -4.32 15.72
N LYS A 132 -31.90 -4.91 16.73
CA LYS A 132 -30.65 -5.68 16.65
C LYS A 132 -30.98 -7.16 16.53
N ILE A 133 -30.62 -7.76 15.40
CA ILE A 133 -30.82 -9.19 15.13
C ILE A 133 -29.54 -9.91 15.55
N VAL A 134 -29.60 -10.65 16.66
CA VAL A 134 -28.47 -11.40 17.21
C VAL A 134 -28.50 -12.82 16.67
N VAL A 135 -27.34 -13.31 16.24
CA VAL A 135 -27.17 -14.65 15.67
C VAL A 135 -26.01 -15.39 16.34
N LYS A 136 -25.99 -16.71 16.22
CA LYS A 136 -25.03 -17.60 16.88
C LYS A 136 -23.65 -17.63 16.22
N ASP A 137 -23.58 -17.36 14.91
CA ASP A 137 -22.33 -17.40 14.14
C ASP A 137 -22.22 -16.28 13.10
N PRO A 138 -21.00 -15.84 12.72
CA PRO A 138 -20.81 -14.76 11.76
C PRO A 138 -21.32 -15.05 10.34
N LEU A 139 -21.38 -16.31 9.92
CA LEU A 139 -21.87 -16.66 8.57
C LEU A 139 -23.38 -16.44 8.48
N ALA A 140 -24.10 -16.60 9.58
CA ALA A 140 -25.53 -16.32 9.66
C ALA A 140 -25.86 -14.85 9.35
N VAL A 141 -25.02 -13.89 9.78
CA VAL A 141 -25.19 -12.47 9.39
C VAL A 141 -25.20 -12.32 7.86
N ARG A 142 -24.26 -12.98 7.16
CA ARG A 142 -24.19 -12.92 5.69
C ARG A 142 -25.41 -13.56 5.02
N ARG A 143 -25.95 -14.65 5.58
CA ARG A 143 -27.15 -15.31 5.07
C ARG A 143 -28.41 -14.47 5.29
N MET A 144 -28.58 -13.93 6.50
CA MET A 144 -29.83 -13.29 6.93
C MET A 144 -29.95 -11.83 6.53
N ARG A 145 -28.84 -11.09 6.33
CA ARG A 145 -28.90 -9.63 6.07
C ARG A 145 -29.75 -9.24 4.85
N ASN A 146 -29.86 -10.11 3.85
CA ASN A 146 -30.68 -9.87 2.66
C ASN A 146 -32.17 -10.20 2.86
N SER A 147 -32.55 -10.70 4.04
CA SER A 147 -33.94 -10.98 4.41
C SER A 147 -34.66 -9.76 4.99
N VAL A 148 -33.92 -8.68 5.23
CA VAL A 148 -34.48 -7.37 5.58
C VAL A 148 -34.11 -6.35 4.48
N PRO A 149 -34.92 -5.31 4.25
CA PRO A 149 -34.65 -4.30 3.21
C PRO A 149 -33.39 -3.47 3.50
N LYS A 150 -33.19 -3.08 4.77
CA LYS A 150 -32.01 -2.34 5.24
C LYS A 150 -31.35 -3.08 6.39
N ALA A 151 -30.15 -3.57 6.13
CA ALA A 151 -29.30 -4.23 7.10
C ALA A 151 -28.06 -3.37 7.37
N TYR A 152 -28.12 -2.58 8.43
CA TYR A 152 -27.01 -1.75 8.88
C TYR A 152 -25.96 -2.61 9.58
N GLU A 153 -24.69 -2.21 9.45
CA GLU A 153 -23.55 -2.84 10.13
C GLU A 153 -23.36 -4.35 9.80
N ALA A 154 -24.09 -4.89 8.81
CA ALA A 154 -24.11 -6.31 8.43
C ALA A 154 -22.93 -6.79 7.55
N HIS A 155 -21.95 -5.91 7.32
CA HIS A 155 -20.76 -6.15 6.49
C HIS A 155 -19.46 -6.04 7.30
N ILE A 156 -19.55 -5.91 8.62
CA ILE A 156 -18.42 -5.86 9.53
C ILE A 156 -17.98 -7.30 9.83
N LYS A 157 -16.67 -7.59 9.73
CA LYS A 157 -16.13 -8.89 10.17
C LYS A 157 -16.32 -9.01 11.68
N TYR A 158 -16.69 -10.21 12.16
CA TYR A 158 -17.12 -10.37 13.56
C TYR A 158 -16.06 -9.93 14.58
N PHE A 159 -14.80 -10.32 14.41
CA PHE A 159 -13.72 -9.92 15.31
C PHE A 159 -13.49 -8.40 15.32
N ASN A 160 -13.72 -7.71 14.20
CA ASN A 160 -13.69 -6.24 14.18
C ASN A 160 -14.90 -5.65 14.90
N ASN A 161 -16.11 -6.22 14.73
CA ASN A 161 -17.28 -5.78 15.50
C ASN A 161 -17.05 -5.93 17.01
N TYR A 162 -16.46 -7.04 17.43
CA TYR A 162 -16.07 -7.30 18.82
C TYR A 162 -15.07 -6.24 19.34
N ILE A 163 -14.03 -5.92 18.54
CA ILE A 163 -13.08 -4.83 18.85
C ILE A 163 -13.82 -3.49 19.02
N TYR A 164 -14.81 -3.19 18.17
CA TYR A 164 -15.55 -1.93 18.22
C TYR A 164 -16.42 -1.85 19.48
N ASP A 165 -17.17 -2.90 19.81
CA ASP A 165 -18.10 -2.92 20.95
C ASP A 165 -17.39 -2.89 22.29
N LEU A 166 -16.22 -3.53 22.41
CA LEU A 166 -15.42 -3.52 23.63
C LEU A 166 -14.40 -2.37 23.68
N GLY A 167 -14.34 -1.52 22.66
CA GLY A 167 -13.39 -0.40 22.62
C GLY A 167 -11.91 -0.83 22.63
N LEU A 168 -11.61 -2.03 22.12
CA LEU A 168 -10.26 -2.57 22.12
C LEU A 168 -9.39 -1.87 21.06
N ILE A 169 -8.09 -1.84 21.32
CA ILE A 169 -7.07 -1.22 20.47
C ILE A 169 -5.88 -2.18 20.37
N PRO A 170 -5.71 -2.88 19.23
CA PRO A 170 -4.52 -3.67 18.97
C PRO A 170 -3.24 -2.82 19.02
N GLY A 171 -2.18 -3.40 19.56
CA GLY A 171 -0.89 -2.79 19.82
C GLY A 171 -0.75 -2.14 21.21
N LEU A 172 -1.82 -2.03 22.02
CA LEU A 172 -1.77 -1.45 23.37
C LEU A 172 -1.69 -2.51 24.48
N PRO A 173 -1.16 -2.15 25.66
CA PRO A 173 -1.13 -3.03 26.82
C PRO A 173 -2.49 -3.06 27.55
N TYR A 174 -2.87 -4.24 28.01
CA TYR A 174 -4.08 -4.53 28.78
C TYR A 174 -3.74 -5.46 29.94
N VAL A 175 -4.45 -5.30 31.06
CA VAL A 175 -4.46 -6.27 32.15
C VAL A 175 -5.70 -7.15 32.04
N VAL A 176 -5.55 -8.46 32.25
CA VAL A 176 -6.69 -9.37 32.32
C VAL A 176 -7.33 -9.24 33.70
N LYS A 177 -8.57 -8.77 33.75
CA LYS A 177 -9.38 -8.70 34.98
C LYS A 177 -10.76 -9.26 34.77
N LYS A 178 -11.14 -10.23 35.60
CA LYS A 178 -12.37 -11.03 35.50
C LYS A 178 -12.52 -11.60 34.09
N GLY A 179 -11.42 -12.06 33.50
CA GLY A 179 -11.34 -12.53 32.11
C GLY A 179 -11.66 -11.49 31.02
N LYS A 180 -11.64 -10.19 31.35
CA LYS A 180 -11.79 -9.08 30.41
C LYS A 180 -10.49 -8.29 30.30
N LEU A 181 -10.33 -7.57 29.19
CA LEU A 181 -9.18 -6.70 28.99
C LEU A 181 -9.49 -5.28 29.47
N GLU A 182 -8.76 -4.82 30.49
CA GLU A 182 -8.75 -3.42 30.91
C GLU A 182 -7.48 -2.75 30.41
N GLN A 183 -7.61 -1.63 29.69
CA GLN A 183 -6.48 -0.94 29.10
C GLN A 183 -5.54 -0.40 30.19
N VAL A 184 -4.25 -0.73 30.10
CA VAL A 184 -3.22 -0.09 30.92
C VAL A 184 -2.90 1.26 30.29
N ARG A 185 -3.26 2.34 30.98
CA ARG A 185 -2.89 3.69 30.52
C ARG A 185 -1.43 3.96 30.86
N PRO A 186 -0.66 4.59 29.96
CA PRO A 186 0.72 4.93 30.25
C PRO A 186 0.80 5.89 31.43
N GLU A 187 1.82 5.72 32.27
CA GLU A 187 2.21 6.73 33.27
C GLU A 187 2.80 7.92 32.53
N LEU A 188 1.97 8.91 32.24
CA LEU A 188 2.40 10.09 31.54
C LEU A 188 2.89 11.13 32.56
N LYS A 189 4.14 11.58 32.40
CA LYS A 189 4.69 12.70 33.19
C LYS A 189 3.90 13.97 32.88
N GLY A 190 3.45 14.70 33.91
CA GLY A 190 2.50 15.81 33.79
C GLY A 190 2.86 16.84 32.71
N GLU A 191 4.14 17.21 32.60
CA GLU A 191 4.60 18.23 31.65
C GLU A 191 4.39 17.87 30.17
N GLU A 192 4.59 16.59 29.78
CA GLU A 192 4.49 16.17 28.37
C GLU A 192 3.04 16.12 27.88
N VAL A 193 2.12 15.71 28.74
CA VAL A 193 0.67 15.69 28.43
C VAL A 193 0.11 17.09 28.39
N ASP A 194 0.57 17.95 29.28
CA ASP A 194 0.16 19.34 29.31
C ASP A 194 0.63 20.08 28.06
N GLU A 195 1.82 19.78 27.52
CA GLU A 195 2.28 20.31 26.23
C GLU A 195 1.37 19.86 25.07
N ILE A 196 1.00 18.57 25.04
CA ILE A 196 0.05 18.05 24.04
C ILE A 196 -1.29 18.76 24.18
N ARG A 197 -1.87 18.83 25.38
CA ARG A 197 -3.17 19.48 25.62
C ARG A 197 -3.15 20.95 25.24
N LYS A 198 -2.07 21.68 25.57
CA LYS A 198 -1.87 23.08 25.16
C LYS A 198 -1.90 23.24 23.64
N ALA A 199 -1.34 22.30 22.87
CA ALA A 199 -1.36 22.34 21.41
C ALA A 199 -2.78 22.26 20.78
N PHE A 200 -3.76 21.81 21.57
CA PHE A 200 -5.16 21.65 21.17
C PHE A 200 -6.13 22.55 21.96
N ALA A 201 -5.64 23.48 22.78
CA ALA A 201 -6.47 24.32 23.66
C ALA A 201 -7.58 25.08 22.89
N ASP A 202 -7.28 25.55 21.69
CA ASP A 202 -8.19 26.31 20.82
C ASP A 202 -9.13 25.43 19.96
N SER A 203 -9.11 24.11 20.14
CA SER A 203 -9.98 23.19 19.36
C SER A 203 -11.38 23.07 19.97
N ASP A 204 -12.33 22.54 19.20
CA ASP A 204 -13.67 22.21 19.69
C ASP A 204 -13.62 21.08 20.75
N GLU A 205 -14.68 20.96 21.56
CA GLU A 205 -14.75 19.98 22.64
C GLU A 205 -14.64 18.53 22.15
N MET A 206 -15.22 18.18 21.01
CA MET A 206 -15.12 16.84 20.43
C MET A 206 -13.66 16.50 20.07
N THR A 207 -12.89 17.49 19.59
CA THR A 207 -11.45 17.34 19.37
C THR A 207 -10.69 17.21 20.69
N LYS A 208 -10.97 18.02 21.71
CA LYS A 208 -10.28 17.96 23.02
C LYS A 208 -10.50 16.62 23.71
N GLU A 209 -11.72 16.07 23.69
CA GLU A 209 -12.02 14.73 24.20
C GLU A 209 -11.22 13.67 23.44
N ALA A 210 -11.22 13.74 22.10
CA ALA A 210 -10.50 12.78 21.26
C ALA A 210 -8.98 12.82 21.50
N VAL A 211 -8.39 13.99 21.83
CA VAL A 211 -6.97 14.10 22.20
C VAL A 211 -6.66 13.20 23.41
N ASN A 212 -7.46 13.26 24.47
CA ASN A 212 -7.23 12.47 25.67
C ASN A 212 -7.32 10.95 25.40
N ASP A 213 -8.21 10.54 24.51
CA ASP A 213 -8.35 9.13 24.11
C ASP A 213 -7.19 8.64 23.24
N TRP A 214 -6.56 9.54 22.48
CA TRP A 214 -5.52 9.21 21.51
C TRP A 214 -4.10 9.32 22.05
N ILE A 215 -3.86 10.05 23.15
CA ILE A 215 -2.54 10.11 23.78
C ILE A 215 -1.97 8.70 24.07
N PRO A 216 -2.71 7.74 24.66
CA PRO A 216 -2.20 6.38 24.88
C PRO A 216 -1.76 5.67 23.60
N ILE A 217 -2.38 5.95 22.45
CA ILE A 217 -2.02 5.31 21.17
C ILE A 217 -0.57 5.65 20.79
N PHE A 218 -0.13 6.87 21.07
CA PHE A 218 1.15 7.41 20.60
C PHE A 218 2.23 7.40 21.67
N GLU A 219 1.87 7.52 22.95
CA GLU A 219 2.83 7.58 24.06
C GLU A 219 3.06 6.22 24.75
N SER A 220 2.20 5.21 24.53
CA SER A 220 2.47 3.86 25.04
C SER A 220 3.65 3.21 24.32
N GLU A 221 4.48 2.48 25.08
CA GLU A 221 5.61 1.72 24.55
C GLU A 221 5.18 0.75 23.44
N VAL A 222 6.02 0.57 22.42
CA VAL A 222 5.80 -0.42 21.37
C VAL A 222 6.47 -1.72 21.79
N PRO A 223 5.76 -2.86 21.83
CA PRO A 223 6.37 -4.13 22.24
C PRO A 223 7.42 -4.58 21.22
N ASP A 224 8.63 -4.92 21.65
CA ASP A 224 9.60 -5.63 20.80
C ASP A 224 9.33 -7.13 20.85
N VAL A 225 8.65 -7.63 19.82
CA VAL A 225 8.17 -9.00 19.77
C VAL A 225 9.22 -9.89 19.13
N LYS A 226 9.52 -11.03 19.79
CA LYS A 226 10.39 -12.08 19.24
C LYS A 226 9.81 -12.58 17.90
N ARG A 227 10.62 -12.63 16.85
CA ARG A 227 10.16 -12.94 15.49
C ARG A 227 11.24 -13.61 14.67
N VAL A 228 10.81 -14.49 13.78
CA VAL A 228 11.68 -15.22 12.85
C VAL A 228 11.20 -15.00 11.43
N ALA A 229 12.12 -14.64 10.53
CA ALA A 229 11.89 -14.70 9.11
C ALA A 229 12.24 -16.08 8.58
N ILE A 230 11.38 -16.63 7.73
CA ILE A 230 11.58 -17.92 7.09
C ILE A 230 11.58 -17.75 5.57
N ASP A 231 12.32 -18.61 4.89
CA ASP A 231 12.37 -18.70 3.43
C ASP A 231 12.64 -20.17 3.05
N ILE A 232 11.98 -20.66 2.00
CA ILE A 232 12.15 -22.04 1.53
C ILE A 232 12.70 -22.09 0.12
N GLU A 233 13.49 -23.13 -0.16
CA GLU A 233 13.88 -23.48 -1.52
C GLU A 233 13.41 -24.88 -1.86
N VAL A 234 12.88 -25.01 -3.08
CA VAL A 234 12.21 -26.21 -3.57
C VAL A 234 12.93 -26.73 -4.80
N TYR A 235 13.14 -28.05 -4.85
CA TYR A 235 13.68 -28.69 -6.04
C TYR A 235 12.79 -28.42 -7.26
N THR A 236 13.40 -27.97 -8.35
CA THR A 236 12.69 -27.67 -9.59
C THR A 236 13.45 -28.28 -10.79
N PRO A 237 12.85 -29.24 -11.52
CA PRO A 237 13.55 -29.92 -12.62
C PRO A 237 13.68 -29.08 -13.90
N ILE A 238 12.86 -28.02 -14.06
CA ILE A 238 12.78 -27.20 -15.29
C ILE A 238 13.11 -25.74 -15.00
N LYS A 239 13.98 -25.13 -15.80
CA LYS A 239 14.35 -23.71 -15.69
C LYS A 239 13.13 -22.80 -15.81
N GLY A 240 12.90 -21.95 -14.81
CA GLY A 240 11.85 -20.93 -14.83
C GLY A 240 10.43 -21.42 -14.50
N ARG A 241 10.24 -22.68 -14.11
CA ARG A 241 8.95 -23.18 -13.62
C ARG A 241 8.86 -22.99 -12.11
N ILE A 242 8.07 -22.03 -11.63
CA ILE A 242 7.73 -21.98 -10.20
C ILE A 242 6.79 -23.16 -9.91
N PRO A 243 7.09 -24.01 -8.92
CA PRO A 243 6.24 -25.14 -8.60
C PRO A 243 4.91 -24.67 -7.99
N ASP A 244 3.84 -25.38 -8.30
CA ASP A 244 2.51 -25.07 -7.76
C ASP A 244 2.48 -25.41 -6.26
N PRO A 245 2.20 -24.42 -5.38
CA PRO A 245 2.30 -24.61 -3.94
C PRO A 245 1.15 -25.45 -3.37
N GLU A 246 -0.01 -25.50 -4.02
CA GLU A 246 -1.10 -26.40 -3.62
C GLU A 246 -0.78 -27.85 -4.00
N LYS A 247 -0.15 -28.04 -5.17
CA LYS A 247 0.27 -29.37 -5.58
C LYS A 247 1.49 -29.85 -4.83
N ALA A 248 2.44 -29.00 -4.43
CA ALA A 248 3.66 -29.38 -3.72
C ALA A 248 4.33 -30.67 -4.28
N GLU A 249 4.55 -30.70 -5.60
CA GLU A 249 5.02 -31.90 -6.32
C GLU A 249 6.45 -32.30 -5.92
N PHE A 250 7.30 -31.32 -5.64
CA PHE A 250 8.73 -31.52 -5.46
C PHE A 250 9.17 -31.33 -4.00
N PRO A 251 10.33 -31.89 -3.62
CA PRO A 251 10.83 -31.75 -2.25
C PRO A 251 11.32 -30.33 -1.95
N ILE A 252 11.10 -29.89 -0.71
CA ILE A 252 11.79 -28.77 -0.09
C ILE A 252 13.24 -29.20 0.13
N ILE A 253 14.18 -28.48 -0.51
CA ILE A 253 15.62 -28.78 -0.45
C ILE A 253 16.33 -27.98 0.63
N SER A 254 15.80 -26.83 1.04
CA SER A 254 16.27 -26.13 2.23
C SER A 254 15.22 -25.19 2.82
N ILE A 255 15.31 -24.95 4.13
CA ILE A 255 14.53 -23.94 4.86
C ILE A 255 15.49 -23.10 5.67
N SER A 256 15.46 -21.79 5.48
CA SER A 256 16.28 -20.83 6.21
C SER A 256 15.46 -20.10 7.26
N LEU A 257 16.08 -19.80 8.40
CA LEU A 257 15.48 -19.10 9.52
C LEU A 257 16.43 -18.01 10.04
N ALA A 258 15.94 -16.77 10.11
CA ALA A 258 16.64 -15.64 10.71
C ALA A 258 15.77 -15.01 11.81
N GLY A 259 16.22 -15.09 13.06
CA GLY A 259 15.53 -14.56 14.24
C GLY A 259 16.08 -13.21 14.73
N ASN A 260 15.22 -12.34 15.25
CA ASN A 260 15.68 -11.09 15.90
C ASN A 260 16.38 -11.31 17.25
N ASP A 261 16.45 -12.57 17.73
CA ASP A 261 17.23 -13.01 18.88
C ASP A 261 18.66 -13.45 18.50
N GLY A 262 19.06 -13.25 17.24
CA GLY A 262 20.37 -13.62 16.72
C GLY A 262 20.40 -15.00 16.05
N THR A 263 19.29 -15.73 16.02
CA THR A 263 19.21 -17.03 15.34
C THR A 263 19.49 -16.88 13.85
N LYS A 264 20.42 -17.67 13.32
CA LYS A 264 20.65 -17.86 11.89
C LYS A 264 20.84 -19.34 11.61
N ARG A 265 19.85 -19.98 10.98
CA ARG A 265 19.84 -21.42 10.73
C ARG A 265 19.44 -21.72 9.29
N VAL A 266 20.05 -22.74 8.70
CA VAL A 266 19.60 -23.32 7.44
C VAL A 266 19.47 -24.83 7.61
N LEU A 267 18.26 -25.33 7.42
CA LEU A 267 17.96 -26.76 7.40
C LEU A 267 18.04 -27.23 5.95
N VAL A 268 18.84 -28.25 5.66
CA VAL A 268 19.13 -28.64 4.27
C VAL A 268 18.92 -30.13 4.05
N LEU A 269 18.25 -30.47 2.96
CA LEU A 269 18.09 -31.85 2.52
C LEU A 269 19.34 -32.29 1.74
N LEU A 270 20.01 -33.33 2.22
CA LEU A 270 21.13 -33.95 1.51
C LEU A 270 20.62 -34.64 0.25
N ARG A 271 21.27 -34.35 -0.87
CA ARG A 271 20.97 -34.96 -2.16
C ARG A 271 22.26 -35.49 -2.80
N GLU A 272 22.13 -36.57 -3.55
CA GLU A 272 23.26 -37.25 -4.20
C GLU A 272 23.63 -36.61 -5.55
N ASP A 273 22.78 -35.72 -6.08
CA ASP A 273 22.92 -35.08 -7.38
C ASP A 273 23.80 -33.81 -7.38
N VAL A 274 24.24 -33.35 -6.21
CA VAL A 274 25.02 -32.12 -6.04
C VAL A 274 26.19 -32.30 -5.07
N ASN A 275 27.21 -31.45 -5.17
CA ASN A 275 28.33 -31.47 -4.23
C ASN A 275 27.83 -31.16 -2.80
N SER A 276 28.18 -32.05 -1.87
CA SER A 276 27.77 -31.98 -0.46
C SER A 276 28.80 -31.43 0.50
N GLN A 277 29.93 -30.94 -0.02
CA GLN A 277 30.89 -30.22 0.77
C GLN A 277 30.29 -28.89 1.27
N ILE A 278 30.29 -28.69 2.58
CA ILE A 278 29.84 -27.48 3.24
C ILE A 278 31.05 -26.82 3.87
N THR A 279 31.36 -25.59 3.48
CA THR A 279 32.40 -24.77 4.09
C THR A 279 31.86 -24.07 5.34
N LYS A 280 32.72 -23.39 6.10
CA LYS A 280 32.30 -22.71 7.32
C LYS A 280 31.50 -21.44 6.97
N HIS A 281 30.22 -21.45 7.30
CA HIS A 281 29.34 -20.28 7.19
C HIS A 281 29.14 -19.59 8.54
N ASP A 282 28.71 -18.32 8.50
CA ASP A 282 28.26 -17.57 9.68
C ASP A 282 26.84 -17.95 10.15
N VAL A 283 26.35 -19.12 9.71
CA VAL A 283 25.02 -19.67 10.04
C VAL A 283 25.13 -21.11 10.52
N ILE A 284 24.19 -21.52 11.37
CA ILE A 284 24.09 -22.89 11.85
C ILE A 284 23.41 -23.73 10.77
N VAL A 285 24.14 -24.68 10.18
CA VAL A 285 23.62 -25.58 9.16
C VAL A 285 23.25 -26.92 9.80
N GLU A 286 21.99 -27.34 9.64
CA GLU A 286 21.52 -28.68 10.04
C GLU A 286 21.17 -29.47 8.77
N THR A 287 21.75 -30.67 8.61
CA THR A 287 21.55 -31.49 7.41
C THR A 287 20.64 -32.68 7.69
N PHE A 288 19.79 -33.03 6.73
CA PHE A 288 18.77 -34.06 6.85
C PHE A 288 18.82 -35.00 5.65
N LYS A 289 18.66 -36.31 5.89
CA LYS A 289 18.47 -37.30 4.82
C LYS A 289 17.00 -37.46 4.41
N SER A 290 16.09 -36.97 5.25
CA SER A 290 14.65 -37.10 5.07
C SER A 290 14.00 -35.72 5.13
N GLU A 291 13.21 -35.40 4.12
CA GLU A 291 12.42 -34.16 4.06
C GLU A 291 11.42 -34.08 5.22
N ARG A 292 10.86 -35.22 5.65
CA ARG A 292 9.94 -35.28 6.80
C ARG A 292 10.63 -34.83 8.09
N GLU A 293 11.88 -35.26 8.33
CA GLU A 293 12.63 -34.83 9.52
C GLU A 293 13.04 -33.36 9.43
N LEU A 294 13.38 -32.87 8.23
CA LEU A 294 13.66 -31.45 7.98
C LEU A 294 12.44 -30.59 8.36
N ILE A 295 11.25 -30.94 7.87
CA ILE A 295 10.01 -30.20 8.15
C ILE A 295 9.62 -30.32 9.64
N ARG A 296 9.78 -31.51 10.26
CA ARG A 296 9.51 -31.67 11.70
C ARG A 296 10.41 -30.75 12.52
N ARG A 297 11.71 -30.74 12.22
CA ARG A 297 12.67 -29.88 12.89
C ARG A 297 12.34 -28.40 12.69
N PHE A 298 11.92 -28.02 11.49
CA PHE A 298 11.42 -26.68 11.21
C PHE A 298 10.25 -26.30 12.11
N PHE A 299 9.23 -27.16 12.24
CA PHE A 299 8.09 -26.95 13.14
C PHE A 299 8.53 -26.77 14.59
N ASP A 300 9.46 -27.61 15.09
CA ASP A 300 9.96 -27.48 16.46
C ASP A 300 10.62 -26.12 16.72
N ILE A 301 11.38 -25.59 15.75
CA ILE A 301 12.06 -24.30 15.89
C ILE A 301 11.06 -23.13 15.88
N ILE A 302 10.10 -23.12 14.95
CA ILE A 302 9.19 -21.97 14.80
C ILE A 302 8.22 -21.84 15.97
N LEU A 303 7.89 -22.92 16.67
CA LEU A 303 7.01 -22.91 17.85
C LEU A 303 7.56 -22.07 19.01
N ASP A 304 8.85 -21.75 19.02
CA ASP A 304 9.48 -20.82 19.97
C ASP A 304 9.35 -19.33 19.59
N TYR A 305 8.70 -19.05 18.45
CA TYR A 305 8.49 -17.70 17.94
C TYR A 305 7.00 -17.36 17.88
N PRO A 306 6.58 -16.23 18.47
CA PRO A 306 5.21 -15.76 18.36
C PRO A 306 4.87 -15.16 17.00
N ILE A 307 5.87 -14.66 16.26
CA ILE A 307 5.69 -14.05 14.94
C ILE A 307 6.57 -14.76 13.91
N ILE A 308 5.97 -15.14 12.79
CA ILE A 308 6.67 -15.59 11.58
C ILE A 308 6.57 -14.50 10.51
N LEU A 309 7.70 -14.19 9.90
CA LEU A 309 7.82 -13.26 8.78
C LEU A 309 8.15 -14.04 7.51
N THR A 310 7.53 -13.68 6.40
CA THR A 310 7.86 -14.19 5.07
C THR A 310 7.89 -13.05 4.07
N PHE A 311 8.39 -13.31 2.86
CA PHE A 311 8.19 -12.43 1.72
C PHE A 311 7.52 -13.20 0.58
N ASN A 312 6.21 -12.97 0.38
CA ASN A 312 5.33 -13.74 -0.51
C ASN A 312 4.94 -15.14 0.02
N GLY A 313 5.00 -15.32 1.34
CA GLY A 313 4.68 -16.60 1.98
C GLY A 313 3.19 -16.95 2.01
N ASP A 314 2.28 -15.97 1.86
CA ASP A 314 0.85 -16.28 1.68
C ASP A 314 0.61 -17.03 0.36
N ASP A 315 1.31 -16.62 -0.71
CA ASP A 315 1.11 -17.16 -2.07
C ASP A 315 2.03 -18.38 -2.35
N PHE A 316 3.05 -18.66 -1.52
CA PHE A 316 4.04 -19.72 -1.78
C PHE A 316 4.48 -20.50 -0.54
N ASP A 317 5.34 -19.94 0.32
CA ASP A 317 6.05 -20.69 1.38
C ASP A 317 5.11 -21.47 2.31
N ILE A 318 4.10 -20.80 2.86
CA ILE A 318 3.19 -21.41 3.84
C ILE A 318 2.30 -22.47 3.20
N PRO A 319 1.60 -22.22 2.06
CA PRO A 319 0.88 -23.28 1.36
C PRO A 319 1.79 -24.44 0.95
N TYR A 320 3.00 -24.17 0.42
CA TYR A 320 3.91 -25.23 0.00
C TYR A 320 4.30 -26.14 1.18
N ILE A 321 4.71 -25.56 2.31
CA ILE A 321 5.06 -26.32 3.52
C ILE A 321 3.85 -27.13 4.01
N TYR A 322 2.65 -26.52 4.05
CA TYR A 322 1.42 -27.17 4.51
C TYR A 322 1.08 -28.41 3.67
N TYR A 323 0.95 -28.24 2.35
CA TYR A 323 0.59 -29.35 1.45
C TYR A 323 1.71 -30.38 1.32
N ARG A 324 2.97 -29.96 1.40
CA ARG A 324 4.12 -30.88 1.40
C ARG A 324 4.15 -31.72 2.67
N ALA A 325 3.88 -31.14 3.84
CA ALA A 325 3.77 -31.87 5.09
C ALA A 325 2.65 -32.93 5.03
N LEU A 326 1.47 -32.60 4.48
CA LEU A 326 0.40 -33.58 4.29
C LEU A 326 0.85 -34.75 3.40
N LYS A 327 1.54 -34.47 2.28
CA LYS A 327 2.10 -35.52 1.40
C LYS A 327 3.16 -36.40 2.06
N LEU A 328 3.86 -35.86 3.06
CA LEU A 328 4.85 -36.58 3.85
C LEU A 328 4.21 -37.29 5.06
N ASN A 329 2.88 -37.39 5.12
CA ASN A 329 2.08 -38.04 6.15
C ASN A 329 2.13 -37.34 7.53
N PHE A 330 2.23 -36.01 7.58
CA PHE A 330 1.90 -35.27 8.80
C PHE A 330 0.38 -35.20 8.94
N THR A 331 -0.16 -35.36 10.15
CA THR A 331 -1.59 -35.09 10.37
C THR A 331 -1.83 -33.59 10.44
N PRO A 332 -3.04 -33.08 10.10
CA PRO A 332 -3.36 -31.66 10.19
C PRO A 332 -3.07 -31.06 11.58
N GLU A 333 -3.21 -31.84 12.66
CA GLU A 333 -2.94 -31.42 14.04
C GLU A 333 -1.45 -31.32 14.38
N GLU A 334 -0.56 -31.92 13.58
CA GLU A 334 0.88 -31.80 13.71
C GLU A 334 1.44 -30.57 12.98
N ILE A 335 0.67 -30.00 12.05
CA ILE A 335 1.09 -28.87 11.21
C ILE A 335 0.68 -27.56 11.90
N PRO A 336 1.62 -26.67 12.27
CA PRO A 336 1.30 -25.40 12.93
C PRO A 336 0.81 -24.32 11.95
N PHE A 337 0.34 -24.72 10.76
CA PHE A 337 -0.14 -23.83 9.71
C PHE A 337 -1.53 -24.24 9.22
N ASP A 338 -2.27 -23.26 8.70
CA ASP A 338 -3.55 -23.47 8.01
C ASP A 338 -3.66 -22.48 6.85
N ILE A 339 -4.47 -22.81 5.84
CA ILE A 339 -4.71 -21.96 4.67
C ILE A 339 -6.18 -21.51 4.69
N ILE A 340 -6.40 -20.23 5.02
CA ILE A 340 -7.76 -19.68 5.22
C ILE A 340 -7.95 -18.48 4.30
N ASN A 341 -8.91 -18.57 3.37
CA ASN A 341 -9.17 -17.52 2.36
C ASN A 341 -7.92 -17.12 1.55
N ASP A 342 -7.15 -18.10 1.08
CA ASP A 342 -5.89 -17.89 0.34
C ASP A 342 -4.81 -17.13 1.14
N GLU A 343 -4.91 -17.13 2.49
CA GLU A 343 -3.89 -16.58 3.40
C GLU A 343 -3.24 -17.71 4.20
N GLY A 344 -1.91 -17.67 4.32
CA GLY A 344 -1.18 -18.54 5.22
C GLY A 344 -1.37 -18.10 6.67
N LYS A 345 -1.82 -19.01 7.54
CA LYS A 345 -2.00 -18.76 8.98
C LYS A 345 -1.01 -19.57 9.78
N TYR A 346 -0.37 -18.94 10.76
CA TYR A 346 0.45 -19.61 11.75
C TYR A 346 -0.37 -19.81 13.03
N LEU A 347 -0.74 -21.06 13.33
CA LEU A 347 -1.70 -21.41 14.38
C LEU A 347 -1.15 -21.20 15.80
N ALA A 348 0.17 -21.26 15.98
CA ALA A 348 0.82 -21.02 17.26
C ALA A 348 1.21 -19.54 17.49
N GLY A 349 0.82 -18.64 16.58
CA GLY A 349 1.15 -17.22 16.70
C GLY A 349 0.48 -16.34 15.65
N ILE A 350 1.27 -15.49 15.01
CA ILE A 350 0.85 -14.58 13.93
C ILE A 350 1.82 -14.68 12.77
N HIS A 351 1.29 -14.68 11.55
CA HIS A 351 2.09 -14.64 10.32
C HIS A 351 1.95 -13.30 9.60
N ILE A 352 3.07 -12.66 9.33
CA ILE A 352 3.16 -11.41 8.58
C ILE A 352 3.88 -11.66 7.26
N ASP A 353 3.14 -11.58 6.17
CA ASP A 353 3.70 -11.51 4.83
C ASP A 353 4.13 -10.07 4.49
N LEU A 354 5.45 -9.83 4.50
CA LEU A 354 6.02 -8.52 4.22
C LEU A 354 5.83 -8.09 2.76
N TYR A 355 5.65 -9.03 1.83
CA TYR A 355 5.34 -8.68 0.44
C TYR A 355 4.05 -7.87 0.38
N LYS A 356 2.97 -8.32 1.03
CA LYS A 356 1.67 -7.62 1.05
C LYS A 356 1.81 -6.24 1.70
N PHE A 357 2.59 -6.14 2.78
CA PHE A 357 2.83 -4.88 3.48
C PHE A 357 3.58 -3.86 2.62
N PHE A 358 4.71 -4.23 2.01
CA PHE A 358 5.48 -3.32 1.14
C PHE A 358 4.79 -3.06 -0.20
N PHE A 359 3.92 -3.97 -0.66
CA PHE A 359 3.08 -3.77 -1.84
C PHE A 359 2.03 -2.67 -1.64
N ASN A 360 1.62 -2.41 -0.39
CA ASN A 360 0.68 -1.35 -0.07
C ASN A 360 1.20 0.01 -0.57
N ARG A 361 0.43 0.63 -1.48
CA ARG A 361 0.83 1.90 -2.13
C ARG A 361 1.01 3.05 -1.15
N ALA A 362 0.23 3.07 -0.06
CA ALA A 362 0.33 4.11 0.96
C ALA A 362 1.62 3.97 1.78
N ILE A 363 2.02 2.73 2.09
CA ILE A 363 3.31 2.43 2.72
C ILE A 363 4.46 2.88 1.81
N ARG A 364 4.46 2.41 0.55
CA ARG A 364 5.48 2.79 -0.43
C ARG A 364 5.59 4.30 -0.59
N ASN A 365 4.48 4.98 -0.86
CA ASN A 365 4.49 6.39 -1.25
C ASN A 365 4.66 7.34 -0.05
N TYR A 366 4.05 7.05 1.10
CA TYR A 366 3.98 8.00 2.22
C TYR A 366 4.93 7.65 3.37
N ALA A 367 5.11 6.36 3.68
CA ALA A 367 6.06 5.95 4.71
C ALA A 367 7.50 5.93 4.18
N PHE A 368 7.68 5.40 2.96
CA PHE A 368 8.99 5.24 2.31
C PHE A 368 9.22 6.14 1.08
N GLU A 369 8.37 7.15 0.87
CA GLU A 369 8.62 8.24 -0.09
C GLU A 369 8.87 7.78 -1.55
N GLY A 370 8.35 6.60 -1.92
CA GLY A 370 8.53 6.03 -3.25
C GLY A 370 9.95 5.53 -3.54
N LYS A 371 10.75 5.22 -2.51
CA LYS A 371 12.14 4.73 -2.65
C LYS A 371 12.28 3.48 -3.52
N TYR A 372 11.28 2.60 -3.51
CA TYR A 372 11.26 1.40 -4.36
C TYR A 372 10.14 1.47 -5.40
N ASN A 373 10.46 1.02 -6.62
CA ASN A 373 9.53 0.97 -7.75
C ASN A 373 9.04 -0.45 -8.07
N GLU A 374 9.81 -1.46 -7.67
CA GLU A 374 9.49 -2.88 -7.79
C GLU A 374 9.27 -3.48 -6.40
N TYR A 375 8.53 -4.58 -6.34
CA TYR A 375 8.08 -5.18 -5.09
C TYR A 375 8.69 -6.56 -4.81
N ASN A 376 9.68 -6.98 -5.60
CA ASN A 376 10.44 -8.19 -5.26
C ASN A 376 11.39 -7.89 -4.08
N LEU A 377 11.81 -8.96 -3.39
CA LEU A 377 12.65 -8.86 -2.19
C LEU A 377 13.92 -8.03 -2.46
N ASP A 378 14.61 -8.31 -3.57
CA ASP A 378 15.88 -7.64 -3.94
C ASP A 378 15.72 -6.13 -4.13
N ALA A 379 14.67 -5.69 -4.83
CA ALA A 379 14.43 -4.28 -5.10
C ALA A 379 14.05 -3.51 -3.82
N VAL A 380 13.22 -4.12 -2.96
CA VAL A 380 12.83 -3.51 -1.67
C VAL A 380 14.04 -3.45 -0.74
N ALA A 381 14.81 -4.53 -0.65
CA ALA A 381 16.02 -4.62 0.17
C ALA A 381 17.10 -3.63 -0.30
N THR A 382 17.35 -3.53 -1.60
CA THR A 382 18.34 -2.59 -2.14
C THR A 382 17.93 -1.16 -1.84
N ALA A 383 16.65 -0.82 -2.00
CA ALA A 383 16.14 0.53 -1.78
C ALA A 383 16.10 0.95 -0.29
N LEU A 384 15.84 0.02 0.63
CA LEU A 384 15.64 0.33 2.06
C LEU A 384 16.85 -0.02 2.93
N LEU A 385 17.57 -1.09 2.59
CA LEU A 385 18.69 -1.63 3.37
C LEU A 385 20.05 -1.42 2.69
N GLY A 386 20.08 -1.11 1.39
CA GLY A 386 21.32 -1.12 0.59
C GLY A 386 21.91 -2.52 0.41
N MET A 387 21.10 -3.56 0.59
CA MET A 387 21.49 -4.97 0.46
C MET A 387 20.86 -5.58 -0.79
N SER A 388 21.62 -6.38 -1.52
CA SER A 388 21.11 -7.19 -2.63
C SER A 388 21.15 -8.68 -2.31
N LYS A 389 20.32 -9.45 -3.02
CA LYS A 389 20.33 -10.93 -3.02
C LYS A 389 21.65 -11.46 -3.59
N VAL A 390 21.99 -12.70 -3.24
CA VAL A 390 23.10 -13.41 -3.87
C VAL A 390 22.78 -13.63 -5.35
N LYS A 391 23.69 -13.26 -6.24
CA LYS A 391 23.54 -13.53 -7.68
C LYS A 391 23.72 -15.02 -7.93
N LEU A 392 22.83 -15.58 -8.74
CA LEU A 392 22.85 -16.97 -9.13
C LEU A 392 23.34 -17.09 -10.58
N ASP A 393 24.33 -17.96 -10.78
CA ASP A 393 24.86 -18.27 -12.11
C ASP A 393 24.12 -19.46 -12.76
N THR A 394 23.45 -20.28 -11.95
CA THR A 394 22.69 -21.48 -12.34
C THR A 394 21.33 -21.54 -11.61
N LEU A 395 20.56 -22.61 -11.83
CA LEU A 395 19.29 -22.83 -11.11
C LEU A 395 19.55 -23.29 -9.68
N ILE A 396 18.64 -22.92 -8.77
CA ILE A 396 18.69 -23.29 -7.36
C ILE A 396 18.82 -24.81 -7.17
N SER A 397 18.10 -25.60 -7.98
CA SER A 397 18.17 -27.07 -7.95
C SER A 397 19.55 -27.65 -8.24
N PHE A 398 20.40 -26.93 -9.00
CA PHE A 398 21.74 -27.36 -9.41
C PHE A 398 22.86 -26.63 -8.65
N LEU A 399 22.52 -25.80 -7.66
CA LEU A 399 23.52 -25.23 -6.78
C LEU A 399 24.14 -26.34 -5.94
N ASP A 400 25.45 -26.24 -5.70
CA ASP A 400 26.06 -26.99 -4.62
C ASP A 400 25.45 -26.59 -3.27
N LEU A 401 25.64 -27.46 -2.28
CA LEU A 401 25.05 -27.24 -0.96
C LEU A 401 25.56 -25.95 -0.31
N ASP A 402 26.82 -25.60 -0.52
CA ASP A 402 27.45 -24.39 0.01
C ASP A 402 26.78 -23.11 -0.52
N LYS A 403 26.57 -23.01 -1.83
CA LYS A 403 25.94 -21.86 -2.47
C LYS A 403 24.44 -21.78 -2.18
N LEU A 404 23.77 -22.92 -2.08
CA LEU A 404 22.36 -23.00 -1.67
C LEU A 404 22.19 -22.44 -0.24
N ILE A 405 23.09 -22.79 0.68
CA ILE A 405 23.08 -22.30 2.06
C ILE A 405 23.29 -20.78 2.08
N GLU A 406 24.29 -20.26 1.36
CA GLU A 406 24.55 -18.82 1.29
C GLU A 406 23.34 -18.06 0.74
N TYR A 407 22.75 -18.55 -0.36
CA TYR A 407 21.61 -17.94 -1.02
C TYR A 407 20.35 -17.94 -0.14
N ASN A 408 19.93 -19.09 0.37
CA ASN A 408 18.72 -19.19 1.20
C ASN A 408 18.91 -18.47 2.56
N SER A 409 20.11 -18.57 3.16
CA SER A 409 20.44 -17.78 4.36
C SER A 409 20.28 -16.29 4.12
N ARG A 410 20.69 -15.78 2.95
CA ARG A 410 20.62 -14.36 2.63
C ARG A 410 19.17 -13.89 2.53
N ASP A 411 18.28 -14.69 1.97
CA ASP A 411 16.88 -14.31 1.75
C ASP A 411 16.11 -14.19 3.05
N ALA A 412 16.25 -15.16 3.96
CA ALA A 412 15.70 -15.05 5.30
C ALA A 412 16.33 -13.88 6.08
N GLU A 413 17.65 -13.65 5.97
CA GLU A 413 18.33 -12.53 6.62
C GLU A 413 17.78 -11.17 6.14
N ILE A 414 17.64 -10.98 4.83
CA ILE A 414 17.08 -9.77 4.24
C ILE A 414 15.64 -9.57 4.74
N THR A 415 14.83 -10.64 4.71
CA THR A 415 13.44 -10.61 5.16
C THR A 415 13.32 -10.19 6.63
N LEU A 416 14.17 -10.71 7.52
CA LEU A 416 14.25 -10.26 8.91
C LEU A 416 14.67 -8.79 8.98
N LYS A 417 15.72 -8.41 8.25
CA LYS A 417 16.31 -7.06 8.28
C LYS A 417 15.34 -5.99 7.83
N LEU A 418 14.39 -6.29 6.94
CA LEU A 418 13.29 -5.40 6.59
C LEU A 418 12.43 -5.00 7.79
N THR A 419 12.43 -5.79 8.88
CA THR A 419 11.72 -5.45 10.13
C THR A 419 12.61 -4.93 11.25
N THR A 420 13.94 -5.05 11.14
CA THR A 420 14.88 -4.67 12.21
C THR A 420 15.68 -3.41 11.92
N PHE A 421 15.76 -2.95 10.66
CA PHE A 421 16.52 -1.75 10.30
C PHE A 421 16.00 -0.48 10.99
N ASN A 422 16.90 0.50 11.16
CA ASN A 422 16.63 1.79 11.80
C ASN A 422 15.91 1.64 13.16
N ASN A 423 16.41 0.73 14.00
CA ASN A 423 15.85 0.41 15.31
C ASN A 423 14.39 -0.09 15.24
N ASN A 424 14.16 -1.17 14.50
CA ASN A 424 12.85 -1.81 14.31
C ASN A 424 11.79 -0.90 13.68
N LEU A 425 12.18 0.00 12.76
CA LEU A 425 11.30 1.03 12.20
C LEU A 425 10.00 0.47 11.62
N VAL A 426 10.09 -0.60 10.82
CA VAL A 426 8.93 -1.21 10.15
C VAL A 426 8.02 -1.92 11.14
N TRP A 427 8.60 -2.64 12.09
CA TRP A 427 7.84 -3.26 13.16
C TRP A 427 7.05 -2.22 13.97
N LYS A 428 7.73 -1.15 14.41
CA LYS A 428 7.10 -0.02 15.11
C LYS A 428 6.00 0.63 14.27
N LEU A 429 6.22 0.78 12.97
CA LEU A 429 5.23 1.32 12.04
C LEU A 429 3.99 0.42 11.97
N ILE A 430 4.16 -0.90 11.83
CA ILE A 430 3.04 -1.87 11.81
C ILE A 430 2.21 -1.75 13.09
N ILE A 431 2.84 -1.74 14.26
CA ILE A 431 2.12 -1.59 15.54
C ILE A 431 1.36 -0.26 15.61
N LEU A 432 1.99 0.86 15.24
CA LEU A 432 1.33 2.17 15.29
C LEU A 432 0.17 2.27 14.29
N LEU A 433 0.31 1.70 13.09
CA LEU A 433 -0.78 1.61 12.12
C LEU A 433 -1.92 0.74 12.65
N ALA A 434 -1.63 -0.36 13.35
CA ALA A 434 -2.63 -1.20 14.02
C ALA A 434 -3.39 -0.41 15.09
N ARG A 435 -2.68 0.37 15.92
CA ARG A 435 -3.30 1.22 16.94
C ARG A 435 -4.15 2.35 16.34
N ILE A 436 -3.70 3.02 15.29
CA ILE A 436 -4.48 4.10 14.65
C ILE A 436 -5.72 3.50 13.98
N SER A 437 -5.55 2.46 13.15
CA SER A 437 -6.65 1.80 12.42
C SER A 437 -7.60 1.01 13.30
N LYS A 438 -7.17 0.60 14.50
CA LYS A 438 -7.88 -0.35 15.38
C LYS A 438 -7.98 -1.76 14.77
N MET A 439 -7.01 -2.15 13.96
CA MET A 439 -6.98 -3.45 13.25
C MET A 439 -5.94 -4.40 13.83
N GLY A 440 -6.23 -5.69 13.79
CA GLY A 440 -5.24 -6.73 14.10
C GLY A 440 -4.09 -6.76 13.09
N LEU A 441 -2.92 -7.26 13.51
CA LEU A 441 -1.70 -7.23 12.71
C LEU A 441 -1.86 -7.93 11.36
N GLU A 442 -2.42 -9.14 11.34
CA GLU A 442 -2.56 -9.92 10.10
C GLU A 442 -3.47 -9.27 9.07
N GLU A 443 -4.59 -8.69 9.52
CA GLU A 443 -5.52 -8.02 8.60
C GLU A 443 -4.94 -6.70 8.10
N LEU A 444 -4.27 -5.95 8.99
CA LEU A 444 -3.63 -4.68 8.64
C LEU A 444 -2.61 -4.88 7.51
N THR A 445 -1.68 -5.84 7.67
CA THR A 445 -0.57 -6.04 6.72
C THR A 445 -1.01 -6.60 5.37
N ARG A 446 -2.22 -7.16 5.29
CA ARG A 446 -2.82 -7.73 4.07
C ARG A 446 -3.82 -6.81 3.36
N THR A 447 -4.15 -5.67 3.93
CA THR A 447 -5.20 -4.78 3.40
C THR A 447 -4.67 -3.44 2.93
N GLU A 448 -5.41 -2.80 2.03
CA GLU A 448 -5.12 -1.44 1.58
C GLU A 448 -5.49 -0.40 2.65
N VAL A 449 -4.88 0.79 2.56
CA VAL A 449 -5.12 1.91 3.47
C VAL A 449 -6.59 2.34 3.58
N SER A 450 -7.40 2.08 2.55
CA SER A 450 -8.86 2.32 2.57
C SER A 450 -9.56 1.48 3.63
N THR A 451 -9.16 0.23 3.82
CA THR A 451 -9.68 -0.63 4.89
C THR A 451 -9.25 -0.12 6.26
N TRP A 452 -8.03 0.38 6.39
CA TRP A 452 -7.51 0.93 7.65
C TRP A 452 -8.31 2.15 8.09
N ILE A 453 -8.58 3.06 7.16
CA ILE A 453 -9.38 4.26 7.41
C ILE A 453 -10.84 3.86 7.70
N LYS A 454 -11.42 2.93 6.93
CA LYS A 454 -12.77 2.40 7.21
C LYS A 454 -12.88 1.88 8.65
N ASN A 455 -11.92 1.05 9.08
CA ASN A 455 -11.94 0.44 10.41
C ASN A 455 -11.82 1.49 11.52
N LEU A 456 -10.95 2.49 11.36
CA LEU A 456 -10.85 3.63 12.26
C LEU A 456 -12.18 4.37 12.38
N TYR A 457 -12.82 4.71 11.25
CA TYR A 457 -14.08 5.45 11.29
C TYR A 457 -15.18 4.61 11.93
N TYR A 458 -15.30 3.32 11.61
CA TYR A 458 -16.32 2.45 12.20
C TYR A 458 -16.15 2.33 13.71
N TRP A 459 -14.91 2.18 14.19
CA TRP A 459 -14.60 2.18 15.62
C TRP A 459 -15.01 3.50 16.29
N GLU A 460 -14.68 4.65 15.68
CA GLU A 460 -15.04 5.97 16.21
C GLU A 460 -16.56 6.25 16.18
N HIS A 461 -17.30 5.69 15.21
CA HIS A 461 -18.77 5.72 15.20
C HIS A 461 -19.33 4.90 16.36
N ARG A 462 -18.85 3.65 16.52
CA ARG A 462 -19.35 2.75 17.56
C ARG A 462 -19.11 3.33 18.94
N ARG A 463 -17.94 3.90 19.19
CA ARG A 463 -17.59 4.59 20.45
C ARG A 463 -18.54 5.74 20.77
N ARG A 464 -19.00 6.49 19.77
CA ARG A 464 -19.97 7.58 19.92
C ARG A 464 -21.42 7.12 19.92
N ASN A 465 -21.64 5.81 19.86
CA ASN A 465 -22.95 5.19 19.66
C ASN A 465 -23.68 5.71 18.40
N TRP A 466 -22.93 6.15 17.40
CA TRP A 466 -23.45 6.56 16.10
C TRP A 466 -23.80 5.32 15.27
N LEU A 467 -24.88 5.40 14.51
CA LEU A 467 -25.16 4.41 13.48
C LEU A 467 -24.16 4.59 12.35
N ILE A 468 -23.49 3.51 11.94
CA ILE A 468 -22.67 3.53 10.72
C ILE A 468 -23.63 3.56 9.52
N PRO A 469 -23.61 4.62 8.69
CA PRO A 469 -24.56 4.77 7.59
C PRO A 469 -24.32 3.75 6.48
N LEU A 470 -25.37 3.45 5.72
CA LEU A 470 -25.24 2.73 4.46
C LEU A 470 -24.68 3.65 3.38
N LYS A 471 -23.89 3.10 2.45
CA LYS A 471 -23.32 3.87 1.33
C LYS A 471 -24.43 4.54 0.50
N GLU A 472 -25.51 3.81 0.25
CA GLU A 472 -26.67 4.29 -0.50
C GLU A 472 -27.34 5.47 0.19
N GLU A 473 -27.41 5.45 1.53
CA GLU A 473 -27.99 6.56 2.30
C GLU A 473 -27.14 7.82 2.22
N ILE A 474 -25.81 7.70 2.28
CA ILE A 474 -24.91 8.84 2.07
C ILE A 474 -25.19 9.49 0.71
N LEU A 475 -25.32 8.67 -0.35
CA LEU A 475 -25.59 9.16 -1.70
C LEU A 475 -26.97 9.79 -1.85
N THR A 476 -27.99 9.28 -1.17
CA THR A 476 -29.34 9.87 -1.20
C THR A 476 -29.46 11.16 -0.38
N ARG A 477 -28.69 11.29 0.70
CA ARG A 477 -28.71 12.46 1.59
C ARG A 477 -27.81 13.60 1.11
N SER A 478 -26.84 13.31 0.25
CA SER A 478 -25.98 14.33 -0.37
C SER A 478 -26.57 14.82 -1.69
N SER A 479 -26.38 16.11 -2.02
CA SER A 479 -26.65 16.60 -3.37
C SER A 479 -25.84 15.83 -4.41
N GLN A 480 -26.37 15.73 -5.63
CA GLN A 480 -25.61 15.19 -6.76
C GLN A 480 -24.38 16.05 -7.07
N ILE A 481 -23.34 15.42 -7.62
CA ILE A 481 -22.13 16.09 -8.11
C ILE A 481 -22.50 17.11 -9.18
N LYS A 482 -21.98 18.35 -9.06
CA LYS A 482 -22.32 19.44 -9.98
C LYS A 482 -21.24 19.75 -11.02
N THR A 483 -20.00 19.31 -10.80
CA THR A 483 -18.91 19.49 -11.77
C THR A 483 -18.68 18.24 -12.64
N ALA A 484 -18.37 18.45 -13.92
CA ALA A 484 -17.96 17.38 -14.82
C ALA A 484 -16.46 17.04 -14.66
N ALA A 485 -16.12 15.76 -14.66
CA ALA A 485 -14.72 15.33 -14.69
C ALA A 485 -14.10 15.49 -16.09
N ILE A 486 -12.90 16.04 -16.13
CA ILE A 486 -12.09 16.13 -17.36
C ILE A 486 -11.41 14.78 -17.67
N ILE A 487 -11.28 13.90 -16.66
CA ILE A 487 -10.56 12.61 -16.76
C ILE A 487 -11.56 11.45 -16.79
N LYS A 488 -11.45 10.59 -17.81
CA LYS A 488 -12.26 9.37 -17.97
C LYS A 488 -12.17 8.48 -16.71
N GLY A 489 -13.30 8.26 -16.04
CA GLY A 489 -13.41 7.43 -14.83
C GLY A 489 -13.42 8.19 -13.48
N LYS A 490 -13.24 9.51 -13.47
CA LYS A 490 -13.56 10.36 -12.31
C LYS A 490 -14.92 11.03 -12.52
N ARG A 491 -15.60 11.46 -11.44
CA ARG A 491 -16.92 12.10 -11.53
C ARG A 491 -16.94 13.62 -11.33
N TYR A 492 -15.90 14.21 -10.74
CA TYR A 492 -15.79 15.64 -10.43
C TYR A 492 -14.48 16.27 -10.96
N LYS A 493 -14.45 17.60 -11.06
CA LYS A 493 -13.27 18.36 -11.53
C LYS A 493 -12.08 18.17 -10.57
N GLY A 494 -10.90 17.89 -11.13
CA GLY A 494 -9.67 17.64 -10.36
C GLY A 494 -9.05 18.91 -9.78
N ALA A 495 -7.80 18.83 -9.32
CA ALA A 495 -7.04 19.97 -8.81
C ALA A 495 -6.66 20.97 -9.92
N VAL A 496 -6.34 22.21 -9.55
CA VAL A 496 -5.75 23.20 -10.46
C VAL A 496 -4.33 22.77 -10.82
N VAL A 497 -4.02 22.85 -12.11
CA VAL A 497 -2.66 22.70 -12.63
C VAL A 497 -2.39 23.89 -13.53
N ILE A 498 -1.40 24.70 -13.15
CA ILE A 498 -0.92 25.81 -13.96
C ILE A 498 0.05 25.23 -14.98
N ASP A 499 -0.15 25.55 -16.25
CA ASP A 499 0.73 25.08 -17.32
C ASP A 499 2.11 25.71 -17.20
N PRO A 500 3.19 24.90 -17.21
CA PRO A 500 4.54 25.45 -17.16
C PRO A 500 4.89 26.11 -18.50
N PRO A 501 5.65 27.22 -18.52
CA PRO A 501 6.28 27.69 -19.74
C PRO A 501 7.34 26.70 -20.22
N ALA A 502 7.65 26.64 -21.51
CA ALA A 502 8.83 25.93 -21.99
C ALA A 502 10.06 26.82 -21.84
N GLY A 503 11.15 26.30 -21.26
CA GLY A 503 12.37 27.07 -21.05
C GLY A 503 13.20 26.62 -19.85
N VAL A 504 14.33 27.28 -19.66
CA VAL A 504 15.22 27.14 -18.49
C VAL A 504 15.09 28.38 -17.61
N PHE A 505 14.72 28.19 -16.35
CA PHE A 505 14.48 29.28 -15.40
C PHE A 505 15.39 29.13 -14.19
N PHE A 506 16.20 30.15 -13.89
CA PHE A 506 17.12 30.16 -12.76
C PHE A 506 16.45 30.65 -11.47
N ASN A 507 17.00 30.25 -10.32
CA ASN A 507 16.55 30.61 -8.98
C ASN A 507 15.05 30.38 -8.78
N VAL A 508 14.63 29.11 -8.88
CA VAL A 508 13.21 28.73 -8.75
C VAL A 508 12.96 28.18 -7.35
N VAL A 509 12.02 28.79 -6.64
CA VAL A 509 11.62 28.36 -5.29
C VAL A 509 10.26 27.68 -5.37
N VAL A 510 10.16 26.50 -4.76
CA VAL A 510 8.90 25.76 -4.65
C VAL A 510 8.30 26.00 -3.28
N LEU A 511 7.08 26.55 -3.27
CA LEU A 511 6.23 26.62 -2.09
C LEU A 511 5.23 25.47 -2.13
N ASP A 512 5.08 24.77 -1.01
CA ASP A 512 4.17 23.64 -0.83
C ASP A 512 3.23 23.88 0.36
N PHE A 513 1.96 23.55 0.18
CA PHE A 513 0.98 23.61 1.26
C PHE A 513 1.11 22.37 2.15
N ALA A 514 1.45 22.57 3.41
CA ALA A 514 1.68 21.48 4.35
C ALA A 514 0.39 20.67 4.59
N SER A 515 0.24 19.57 3.84
CA SER A 515 -0.97 18.74 3.81
C SER A 515 -2.22 19.55 3.45
N LEU A 516 -2.27 20.11 2.23
CA LEU A 516 -3.38 20.96 1.74
C LEU A 516 -4.77 20.39 2.02
N TYR A 517 -5.11 19.23 1.45
CA TYR A 517 -6.46 18.68 1.58
C TYR A 517 -6.86 18.32 3.02
N PRO A 518 -6.00 17.66 3.83
CA PRO A 518 -6.28 17.48 5.26
C PRO A 518 -6.55 18.77 6.01
N SER A 519 -5.80 19.83 5.70
CA SER A 519 -5.98 21.15 6.31
C SER A 519 -7.31 21.79 5.88
N ILE A 520 -7.69 21.65 4.60
CA ILE A 520 -9.00 22.09 4.09
C ILE A 520 -10.13 21.34 4.79
N ILE A 521 -10.05 20.00 4.87
CA ILE A 521 -11.05 19.16 5.53
C ILE A 521 -11.29 19.64 6.97
N ARG A 522 -10.21 19.91 7.72
CA ARG A 522 -10.27 20.44 9.09
C ARG A 522 -10.87 21.86 9.13
N ASN A 523 -10.24 22.83 8.45
CA ASN A 523 -10.60 24.25 8.57
C ASN A 523 -12.03 24.53 8.08
N TRP A 524 -12.47 23.82 7.04
CA TRP A 524 -13.80 23.97 6.48
C TRP A 524 -14.85 23.03 7.11
N ASN A 525 -14.51 22.21 8.10
CA ASN A 525 -15.44 21.28 8.75
C ASN A 525 -16.11 20.27 7.77
N ILE A 526 -15.33 19.75 6.82
CA ILE A 526 -15.86 18.91 5.75
C ILE A 526 -15.98 17.46 6.21
N SER A 527 -17.19 16.92 6.20
CA SER A 527 -17.49 15.52 6.49
C SER A 527 -18.78 15.08 5.80
N TYR A 528 -19.01 13.77 5.69
CA TYR A 528 -20.17 13.23 4.97
C TYR A 528 -21.51 13.63 5.61
N GLU A 529 -21.50 13.94 6.91
CA GLU A 529 -22.63 14.37 7.73
C GLU A 529 -22.65 15.88 8.02
N THR A 530 -21.82 16.66 7.32
CA THR A 530 -21.83 18.13 7.38
C THR A 530 -21.98 18.79 6.01
N VAL A 531 -21.69 18.09 4.91
CA VAL A 531 -21.88 18.61 3.54
C VAL A 531 -23.31 18.38 3.07
N ASP A 532 -23.95 19.44 2.59
CA ASP A 532 -25.30 19.45 2.02
C ASP A 532 -26.41 18.89 2.93
N VAL A 533 -26.22 18.98 4.24
CA VAL A 533 -27.18 18.44 5.21
C VAL A 533 -28.40 19.35 5.42
N GLU A 534 -29.56 18.73 5.52
CA GLU A 534 -30.82 19.41 5.86
C GLU A 534 -30.74 20.08 7.24
N ASN A 535 -31.51 21.16 7.44
CA ASN A 535 -31.66 21.84 8.73
C ASN A 535 -30.38 22.42 9.35
N CYS A 536 -29.46 22.94 8.52
CA CYS A 536 -28.30 23.69 9.02
C CYS A 536 -28.58 25.20 9.17
N LYS A 537 -28.28 25.77 10.34
CA LYS A 537 -28.39 27.20 10.64
C LYS A 537 -27.20 28.00 10.11
N ASN A 538 -25.98 27.52 10.37
CA ASN A 538 -24.75 28.17 9.92
C ASN A 538 -24.14 27.46 8.70
N LYS A 539 -24.44 28.00 7.51
CA LYS A 539 -23.99 27.45 6.22
C LYS A 539 -22.80 28.23 5.67
N GLU A 540 -21.72 27.51 5.37
CA GLU A 540 -20.61 28.04 4.58
C GLU A 540 -20.70 27.51 3.13
N TYR A 541 -20.79 28.40 2.15
CA TYR A 541 -20.98 28.02 0.75
C TYR A 541 -19.64 27.71 0.06
N VAL A 542 -19.58 26.56 -0.61
CA VAL A 542 -18.46 26.17 -1.46
C VAL A 542 -18.76 26.59 -2.89
N ARG A 543 -17.92 27.46 -3.43
CA ARG A 543 -18.06 27.99 -4.79
C ARG A 543 -16.95 27.48 -5.70
N ASP A 544 -17.26 27.38 -6.98
CA ASP A 544 -16.26 27.09 -8.01
C ASP A 544 -15.57 28.37 -8.51
N GLU A 545 -14.75 28.26 -9.56
CA GLU A 545 -14.02 29.40 -10.12
C GLU A 545 -14.92 30.44 -10.82
N THR A 546 -16.15 30.07 -11.17
CA THR A 546 -17.14 30.98 -11.78
C THR A 546 -18.01 31.68 -10.73
N GLY A 547 -17.86 31.31 -9.47
CA GLY A 547 -18.68 31.79 -8.36
C GLY A 547 -19.98 31.01 -8.16
N GLU A 548 -20.22 29.96 -8.94
CA GLU A 548 -21.36 29.07 -8.81
C GLU A 548 -21.28 28.31 -7.48
N VAL A 549 -22.41 28.20 -6.77
CA VAL A 549 -22.50 27.45 -5.52
C VAL A 549 -22.61 25.96 -5.82
N LEU A 550 -21.53 25.22 -5.54
CA LEU A 550 -21.50 23.77 -5.69
C LEU A 550 -22.21 23.09 -4.52
N HIS A 551 -21.74 23.36 -3.30
CA HIS A 551 -22.21 22.74 -2.07
C HIS A 551 -22.29 23.78 -0.95
N TYR A 552 -22.87 23.39 0.18
CA TYR A 552 -22.68 24.11 1.44
C TYR A 552 -22.23 23.16 2.53
N ILE A 553 -21.47 23.70 3.48
CA ILE A 553 -20.93 22.97 4.63
C ILE A 553 -21.58 23.53 5.88
N CYS A 554 -22.14 22.62 6.68
CA CYS A 554 -22.74 22.97 7.96
C CYS A 554 -21.68 23.18 9.05
N LYS A 555 -21.81 24.26 9.80
CA LYS A 555 -20.91 24.62 10.92
C LYS A 555 -21.54 24.48 12.30
N ASP A 556 -22.79 24.04 12.37
CA ASP A 556 -23.52 23.89 13.63
C ASP A 556 -22.90 22.82 14.56
N LYS A 557 -22.19 21.85 13.97
CA LYS A 557 -21.51 20.78 14.71
C LYS A 557 -20.21 20.36 14.02
N PRO A 558 -19.23 19.85 14.79
CA PRO A 558 -18.00 19.30 14.22
C PRO A 558 -18.29 18.02 13.42
N GLY A 559 -17.72 17.93 12.22
CA GLY A 559 -17.78 16.74 11.37
C GLY A 559 -16.70 15.73 11.76
N ILE A 560 -17.03 14.45 11.83
CA ILE A 560 -16.12 13.38 12.25
C ILE A 560 -14.87 13.28 11.36
N THR A 561 -15.03 13.49 10.05
CA THR A 561 -13.89 13.51 9.11
C THR A 561 -12.95 14.68 9.39
N ALA A 562 -13.51 15.85 9.69
CA ALA A 562 -12.76 17.05 10.05
C ALA A 562 -12.02 16.89 11.38
N VAL A 563 -12.68 16.31 12.39
CA VAL A 563 -12.10 16.03 13.70
C VAL A 563 -10.96 15.02 13.58
N ILE A 564 -11.19 13.83 13.02
CA ILE A 564 -10.17 12.76 12.94
C ILE A 564 -8.97 13.21 12.10
N THR A 565 -9.23 13.80 10.92
CA THR A 565 -8.16 14.26 10.02
C THR A 565 -7.37 15.41 10.65
N GLY A 566 -8.08 16.35 11.27
CA GLY A 566 -7.50 17.48 11.97
C GLY A 566 -6.68 17.07 13.18
N LEU A 567 -7.15 16.08 13.95
CA LEU A 567 -6.48 15.49 15.11
C LEU A 567 -5.15 14.86 14.70
N LEU A 568 -5.17 13.95 13.71
CA LEU A 568 -3.98 13.31 13.16
C LEU A 568 -2.97 14.35 12.65
N ARG A 569 -3.43 15.35 11.88
CA ARG A 569 -2.59 16.43 11.35
C ARG A 569 -1.92 17.20 12.48
N ASP A 570 -2.68 17.63 13.47
CA ASP A 570 -2.16 18.50 14.52
C ASP A 570 -1.23 17.74 15.47
N PHE A 571 -1.54 16.49 15.83
CA PHE A 571 -0.59 15.63 16.55
C PHE A 571 0.71 15.52 15.77
N ARG A 572 0.63 15.29 14.46
CA ARG A 572 1.80 15.17 13.60
C ARG A 572 2.60 16.47 13.58
N VAL A 573 1.98 17.61 13.26
CA VAL A 573 2.70 18.87 12.96
C VAL A 573 3.08 19.62 14.23
N LYS A 574 2.18 19.70 15.20
CA LYS A 574 2.39 20.49 16.43
C LYS A 574 3.23 19.75 17.47
N VAL A 575 3.16 18.41 17.51
CA VAL A 575 3.82 17.57 18.53
C VAL A 575 4.93 16.71 17.92
N TYR A 576 4.58 15.65 17.18
CA TYR A 576 5.55 14.58 16.87
C TYR A 576 6.60 14.95 15.81
N LYS A 577 6.28 15.81 14.84
CA LYS A 577 7.29 16.34 13.88
C LYS A 577 8.33 17.19 14.59
N LYS A 578 7.97 17.89 15.68
CA LYS A 578 8.91 18.65 16.52
C LYS A 578 9.71 17.72 17.43
N LYS A 579 9.04 16.82 18.16
CA LYS A 579 9.70 15.85 19.03
C LYS A 579 10.69 14.96 18.26
N ALA A 580 10.34 14.50 17.06
CA ALA A 580 11.22 13.71 16.19
C ALA A 580 12.47 14.47 15.68
N LYS A 581 12.50 15.79 15.79
CA LYS A 581 13.66 16.63 15.44
C LYS A 581 14.41 17.16 16.67
N SER A 582 13.88 16.96 17.87
CA SER A 582 14.48 17.42 19.11
C SER A 582 15.81 16.69 19.36
N GLN A 583 16.84 17.45 19.75
CA GLN A 583 18.12 16.89 20.18
C GLN A 583 18.17 16.59 21.68
N ASN A 584 17.14 16.99 22.44
CA ASN A 584 17.07 16.87 23.90
C ASN A 584 16.52 15.51 24.39
N ILE A 585 16.26 14.57 23.48
CA ILE A 585 15.70 13.25 23.78
C ILE A 585 16.64 12.15 23.28
N SER A 586 16.48 10.93 23.80
CA SER A 586 17.32 9.82 23.35
C SER A 586 17.10 9.50 21.87
N GLU A 587 18.12 8.92 21.22
CA GLU A 587 18.01 8.51 19.82
C GLU A 587 16.88 7.50 19.60
N GLU A 588 16.67 6.61 20.58
CA GLU A 588 15.57 5.67 20.57
C GLU A 588 14.20 6.35 20.61
N GLN A 589 13.99 7.31 21.53
CA GLN A 589 12.75 8.08 21.60
C GLN A 589 12.50 8.88 20.33
N ARG A 590 13.55 9.51 19.80
CA ARG A 590 13.50 10.25 18.53
C ARG A 590 13.11 9.35 17.36
N SER A 591 13.66 8.14 17.30
CA SER A 591 13.28 7.12 16.31
C SER A 591 11.80 6.76 16.44
N VAL A 592 11.30 6.49 17.66
CA VAL A 592 9.88 6.22 17.90
C VAL A 592 9.00 7.37 17.41
N TYR A 593 9.32 8.62 17.76
CA TYR A 593 8.55 9.78 17.31
C TYR A 593 8.61 10.01 15.79
N ASP A 594 9.73 9.69 15.13
CA ASP A 594 9.78 9.68 13.66
C ASP A 594 8.83 8.64 13.08
N VAL A 595 8.75 7.44 13.67
CA VAL A 595 7.78 6.42 13.26
C VAL A 595 6.34 6.89 13.48
N VAL A 596 6.04 7.50 14.63
CA VAL A 596 4.70 8.06 14.93
C VAL A 596 4.28 9.08 13.88
N GLN A 597 5.14 10.07 13.57
CA GLN A 597 4.79 11.10 12.58
C GLN A 597 4.65 10.52 11.16
N ARG A 598 5.41 9.47 10.81
CA ARG A 598 5.26 8.74 9.54
C ARG A 598 3.94 7.98 9.47
N ALA A 599 3.56 7.28 10.53
CA ALA A 599 2.28 6.57 10.62
C ALA A 599 1.11 7.55 10.42
N MET A 600 1.15 8.70 11.09
CA MET A 600 0.15 9.77 10.89
C MET A 600 0.12 10.27 9.44
N LYS A 601 1.29 10.49 8.82
CA LYS A 601 1.40 10.96 7.42
C LYS A 601 0.69 10.01 6.44
N VAL A 602 0.76 8.70 6.67
CA VAL A 602 0.06 7.69 5.85
C VAL A 602 -1.45 7.91 5.88
N PHE A 603 -2.05 8.05 7.06
CA PHE A 603 -3.50 8.29 7.20
C PHE A 603 -3.92 9.66 6.66
N ILE A 604 -3.19 10.72 7.02
CA ILE A 604 -3.46 12.10 6.61
C ILE A 604 -3.55 12.21 5.09
N ASN A 605 -2.54 11.70 4.37
CA ASN A 605 -2.49 11.82 2.91
C ASN A 605 -3.47 10.88 2.19
N ALA A 606 -3.83 9.75 2.80
CA ALA A 606 -4.77 8.80 2.22
C ALA A 606 -6.25 9.19 2.43
N THR A 607 -6.59 9.92 3.50
CA THR A 607 -7.98 10.18 3.90
C THR A 607 -8.80 10.86 2.79
N TYR A 608 -8.30 11.92 2.16
CA TYR A 608 -9.01 12.55 1.04
C TYR A 608 -9.29 11.56 -0.11
N GLY A 609 -8.29 10.75 -0.48
CA GLY A 609 -8.39 9.85 -1.63
C GLY A 609 -9.47 8.77 -1.46
N VAL A 610 -9.69 8.30 -0.23
CA VAL A 610 -10.65 7.21 0.02
C VAL A 610 -12.10 7.69 0.02
N PHE A 611 -12.39 8.91 0.50
CA PHE A 611 -13.74 9.48 0.43
C PHE A 611 -14.20 9.78 -1.00
N GLY A 612 -13.27 9.98 -1.93
CA GLY A 612 -13.53 10.12 -3.37
C GLY A 612 -13.58 8.79 -4.14
N ALA A 613 -13.32 7.65 -3.48
CA ALA A 613 -13.29 6.33 -4.12
C ALA A 613 -14.66 5.64 -4.00
N GLU A 614 -15.28 5.31 -5.14
CA GLU A 614 -16.64 4.76 -5.17
C GLU A 614 -16.79 3.43 -4.42
N ASN A 615 -15.73 2.64 -4.30
CA ASN A 615 -15.75 1.38 -3.54
C ASN A 615 -15.65 1.57 -2.01
N PHE A 616 -15.39 2.78 -1.53
CA PHE A 616 -15.30 3.06 -0.10
C PHE A 616 -16.71 3.09 0.53
N PRO A 617 -16.96 2.44 1.69
CA PRO A 617 -18.29 2.39 2.28
C PRO A 617 -18.84 3.76 2.72
N LEU A 618 -17.96 4.66 3.15
CA LEU A 618 -18.31 6.05 3.46
C LEU A 618 -18.07 6.99 2.26
N TYR A 619 -18.18 6.47 1.03
CA TYR A 619 -17.99 7.27 -0.18
C TYR A 619 -18.95 8.46 -0.20
N ALA A 620 -18.37 9.66 -0.20
CA ALA A 620 -19.09 10.93 -0.12
C ALA A 620 -18.59 11.84 -1.25
N PRO A 621 -19.20 11.79 -2.45
CA PRO A 621 -18.70 12.54 -3.59
C PRO A 621 -18.71 14.06 -3.37
N ALA A 622 -19.75 14.60 -2.72
CA ALA A 622 -19.86 16.02 -2.41
C ALA A 622 -18.73 16.50 -1.47
N VAL A 623 -18.26 15.64 -0.55
CA VAL A 623 -17.07 15.91 0.28
C VAL A 623 -15.82 16.02 -0.59
N ALA A 624 -15.60 15.06 -1.48
CA ALA A 624 -14.43 15.06 -2.34
C ALA A 624 -14.43 16.24 -3.33
N GLU A 625 -15.59 16.57 -3.91
CA GLU A 625 -15.80 17.73 -4.78
C GLU A 625 -15.54 19.03 -4.03
N SER A 626 -16.10 19.20 -2.82
CA SER A 626 -15.89 20.38 -1.98
C SER A 626 -14.42 20.61 -1.62
N VAL A 627 -13.70 19.56 -1.23
CA VAL A 627 -12.26 19.63 -0.93
C VAL A 627 -11.47 20.09 -2.15
N THR A 628 -11.78 19.54 -3.34
CA THR A 628 -11.09 19.97 -4.55
C THR A 628 -11.45 21.40 -4.94
N ALA A 629 -12.71 21.82 -4.83
CA ALA A 629 -13.15 23.17 -5.14
C ALA A 629 -12.45 24.21 -4.26
N ILE A 630 -12.41 23.98 -2.95
CA ILE A 630 -11.69 24.85 -2.01
C ILE A 630 -10.19 24.83 -2.32
N GLY A 631 -9.61 23.67 -2.63
CA GLY A 631 -8.21 23.58 -3.04
C GLY A 631 -7.90 24.42 -4.27
N ARG A 632 -8.76 24.38 -5.29
CA ARG A 632 -8.64 25.22 -6.50
C ARG A 632 -8.79 26.70 -6.16
N TYR A 633 -9.72 27.07 -5.28
CA TYR A 633 -9.92 28.44 -4.82
C TYR A 633 -8.68 28.98 -4.09
N VAL A 634 -8.11 28.20 -3.16
CA VAL A 634 -6.90 28.55 -2.41
C VAL A 634 -5.71 28.77 -3.36
N ILE A 635 -5.44 27.81 -4.26
CA ILE A 635 -4.31 27.90 -5.20
C ILE A 635 -4.48 29.09 -6.14
N THR A 636 -5.65 29.24 -6.77
CA THR A 636 -5.92 30.33 -7.71
C THR A 636 -5.79 31.70 -7.03
N THR A 637 -6.33 31.85 -5.82
CA THR A 637 -6.24 33.10 -5.06
C THR A 637 -4.80 33.42 -4.68
N THR A 638 -4.04 32.41 -4.26
CA THR A 638 -2.62 32.59 -3.89
C THR A 638 -1.79 32.98 -5.11
N VAL A 639 -2.03 32.35 -6.26
CA VAL A 639 -1.36 32.67 -7.53
C VAL A 639 -1.67 34.10 -7.98
N ASN A 640 -2.92 34.53 -7.87
CA ASN A 640 -3.31 35.90 -8.19
C ASN A 640 -2.64 36.90 -7.25
N TYR A 641 -2.52 36.58 -5.96
CA TYR A 641 -1.77 37.40 -5.00
C TYR A 641 -0.28 37.52 -5.36
N CYS A 642 0.38 36.39 -5.67
CA CYS A 642 1.76 36.39 -6.15
C CYS A 642 1.94 37.32 -7.36
N ARG A 643 1.01 37.26 -8.33
CA ARG A 643 1.03 38.15 -9.50
C ARG A 643 0.84 39.62 -9.13
N SER A 644 -0.04 39.94 -8.18
CA SER A 644 -0.26 41.33 -7.74
C SER A 644 0.95 41.97 -7.06
N ILE A 645 1.83 41.16 -6.46
CA ILE A 645 3.10 41.64 -5.86
C ILE A 645 4.29 41.50 -6.81
N GLY A 646 4.02 41.30 -8.11
CA GLY A 646 5.04 41.23 -9.17
C GLY A 646 5.88 39.96 -9.16
N LEU A 647 5.37 38.84 -8.62
CA LEU A 647 6.02 37.54 -8.72
C LEU A 647 5.43 36.71 -9.86
N GLN A 648 6.32 36.06 -10.61
CA GLN A 648 5.93 35.16 -11.67
C GLN A 648 5.82 33.72 -11.15
N VAL A 649 4.62 33.17 -11.22
CA VAL A 649 4.36 31.74 -10.97
C VAL A 649 4.60 30.98 -12.27
N LEU A 650 5.64 30.15 -12.32
CA LEU A 650 6.01 29.36 -13.49
C LEU A 650 5.12 28.12 -13.63
N TYR A 651 4.86 27.43 -12.53
CA TYR A 651 4.16 26.15 -12.53
C TYR A 651 3.42 25.96 -11.22
N GLY A 652 2.37 25.16 -11.22
CA GLY A 652 1.67 24.77 -10.00
C GLY A 652 0.93 23.46 -10.19
N ASP A 653 1.02 22.57 -9.20
CA ASP A 653 0.41 21.24 -9.24
C ASP A 653 -0.23 20.94 -7.89
N THR A 654 -1.56 20.90 -7.86
CA THR A 654 -2.37 20.43 -6.74
C THR A 654 -2.19 21.20 -5.43
N ASP A 655 -1.03 21.09 -4.81
CA ASP A 655 -0.61 21.60 -3.50
C ASP A 655 0.73 22.36 -3.55
N SER A 656 1.38 22.49 -4.71
CA SER A 656 2.67 23.19 -4.86
C SER A 656 2.67 24.26 -5.94
N MET A 657 3.55 25.26 -5.79
CA MET A 657 3.74 26.37 -6.74
C MET A 657 5.24 26.69 -6.92
N PHE A 658 5.65 26.94 -8.15
CA PHE A 658 7.03 27.26 -8.54
C PHE A 658 7.11 28.74 -8.84
N LEU A 659 7.88 29.47 -8.04
CA LEU A 659 8.07 30.91 -8.14
C LEU A 659 9.43 31.21 -8.77
N TRP A 660 9.43 32.12 -9.73
CA TRP A 660 10.67 32.57 -10.38
C TRP A 660 11.31 33.73 -9.62
N ASN A 661 12.57 33.56 -9.24
CA ASN A 661 13.44 34.56 -8.62
C ASN A 661 12.78 35.39 -7.48
N PRO A 662 12.08 34.77 -6.51
CA PRO A 662 11.44 35.53 -5.43
C PRO A 662 12.48 36.04 -4.43
N SER A 663 12.27 37.25 -3.89
CA SER A 663 13.03 37.73 -2.72
C SER A 663 12.51 37.08 -1.44
N LYS A 664 13.33 37.05 -0.38
CA LYS A 664 12.94 36.46 0.91
C LYS A 664 11.74 37.18 1.53
N GLU A 665 11.69 38.50 1.41
CA GLU A 665 10.62 39.34 1.96
C GLU A 665 9.29 39.01 1.29
N LYS A 666 9.26 38.86 -0.04
CA LYS A 666 8.05 38.47 -0.77
C LYS A 666 7.59 37.05 -0.44
N LEU A 667 8.53 36.12 -0.21
CA LEU A 667 8.17 34.77 0.24
C LEU A 667 7.47 34.81 1.60
N GLU A 668 8.03 35.55 2.57
CA GLU A 668 7.41 35.72 3.89
C GLU A 668 6.04 36.40 3.81
N GLU A 669 5.88 37.38 2.92
CA GLU A 669 4.62 38.06 2.67
C GLU A 669 3.54 37.09 2.16
N ILE A 670 3.86 36.22 1.19
CA ILE A 670 2.92 35.21 0.68
C ILE A 670 2.53 34.22 1.78
N ILE A 671 3.51 33.76 2.56
CA ILE A 671 3.27 32.81 3.67
C ILE A 671 2.32 33.43 4.70
N LYS A 672 2.54 34.70 5.07
CA LYS A 672 1.65 35.45 5.98
C LYS A 672 0.25 35.65 5.38
N PHE A 673 0.16 35.99 4.09
CA PHE A 673 -1.11 36.15 3.39
C PHE A 673 -1.94 34.85 3.42
N VAL A 674 -1.33 33.71 3.07
CA VAL A 674 -2.01 32.41 3.08
C VAL A 674 -2.46 32.02 4.49
N LYS A 675 -1.60 32.25 5.49
CA LYS A 675 -1.93 31.97 6.89
C LYS A 675 -3.08 32.82 7.39
N GLY A 676 -3.05 34.13 7.13
CA GLY A 676 -4.09 35.07 7.56
C GLY A 676 -5.42 34.87 6.85
N LYS A 677 -5.40 34.60 5.54
CA LYS A 677 -6.62 34.48 4.72
C LYS A 677 -7.31 33.13 4.84
N PHE A 678 -6.55 32.03 4.94
CA PHE A 678 -7.09 30.67 4.86
C PHE A 678 -6.83 29.82 6.11
N GLY A 679 -5.98 30.29 7.03
CA GLY A 679 -5.53 29.48 8.16
C GLY A 679 -4.67 28.29 7.74
N LEU A 680 -4.10 28.32 6.53
CA LEU A 680 -3.28 27.24 5.96
C LEU A 680 -1.79 27.55 6.12
N ASP A 681 -0.98 26.50 6.22
CA ASP A 681 0.48 26.61 6.34
C ASP A 681 1.12 26.39 4.97
N LEU A 682 1.90 27.37 4.51
CA LEU A 682 2.69 27.31 3.28
C LEU A 682 4.17 27.29 3.66
N GLU A 683 4.92 26.30 3.16
CA GLU A 683 6.34 26.13 3.47
C GLU A 683 7.21 26.13 2.20
N VAL A 684 8.46 26.58 2.34
CA VAL A 684 9.47 26.41 1.28
C VAL A 684 9.88 24.94 1.26
N ASP A 685 9.49 24.23 0.20
CA ASP A 685 9.83 22.82 0.01
C ASP A 685 11.20 22.68 -0.65
N LYS A 686 11.44 23.43 -1.74
CA LYS A 686 12.66 23.30 -2.55
C LYS A 686 13.17 24.63 -3.05
N ILE A 687 14.50 24.69 -3.21
CA ILE A 687 15.20 25.79 -3.86
C ILE A 687 16.06 25.16 -4.96
N TYR A 688 15.74 25.47 -6.21
CA TYR A 688 16.49 25.01 -7.38
C TYR A 688 17.42 26.10 -7.88
N LYS A 689 18.64 25.70 -8.26
CA LYS A 689 19.55 26.51 -9.06
C LYS A 689 18.87 26.91 -10.37
N PHE A 690 18.28 25.93 -11.06
CA PHE A 690 17.38 26.18 -12.17
C PHE A 690 16.40 25.02 -12.37
N VAL A 691 15.33 25.28 -13.13
CA VAL A 691 14.38 24.26 -13.60
C VAL A 691 14.22 24.38 -15.12
N ALA A 692 14.35 23.25 -15.81
CA ALA A 692 14.04 23.10 -17.22
C ALA A 692 12.63 22.53 -17.37
N PHE A 693 11.73 23.32 -17.95
CA PHE A 693 10.35 22.94 -18.22
C PHE A 693 10.14 22.67 -19.71
N SER A 694 9.44 21.58 -20.02
CA SER A 694 9.13 21.19 -21.41
C SER A 694 7.85 21.84 -21.96
N GLY A 695 7.13 22.59 -21.12
CA GLY A 695 5.79 23.08 -21.40
C GLY A 695 4.68 22.04 -21.18
N LEU A 696 4.99 20.83 -20.70
CA LEU A 696 4.01 19.80 -20.36
C LEU A 696 3.76 19.74 -18.84
N LYS A 697 2.50 19.52 -18.44
CA LYS A 697 2.12 19.30 -17.03
C LYS A 697 2.90 18.14 -16.42
N LYS A 698 3.34 18.30 -15.17
CA LYS A 698 4.12 17.33 -14.37
C LYS A 698 5.40 16.85 -15.05
N ASN A 699 5.98 17.65 -15.96
CA ASN A 699 7.17 17.29 -16.73
C ASN A 699 8.24 18.37 -16.62
N TYR A 700 9.26 18.12 -15.79
CA TYR A 700 10.36 19.05 -15.57
C TYR A 700 11.63 18.34 -15.05
N LEU A 701 12.78 19.01 -15.23
CA LEU A 701 14.08 18.68 -14.65
C LEU A 701 14.53 19.86 -13.78
N GLY A 702 14.47 19.69 -12.46
CA GLY A 702 15.00 20.65 -11.49
C GLY A 702 16.41 20.27 -11.07
N VAL A 703 17.29 21.26 -10.96
CA VAL A 703 18.68 21.08 -10.52
C VAL A 703 18.90 21.88 -9.24
N TYR A 704 19.36 21.22 -8.18
CA TYR A 704 19.68 21.84 -6.90
C TYR A 704 21.05 22.53 -6.93
N PRO A 705 21.33 23.45 -5.99
CA PRO A 705 22.65 24.09 -5.87
C PRO A 705 23.81 23.11 -5.70
N ASP A 706 23.57 21.95 -5.07
CA ASP A 706 24.57 20.89 -4.87
C ASP A 706 24.76 19.96 -6.09
N GLY A 707 24.12 20.27 -7.23
CA GLY A 707 24.17 19.47 -8.45
C GLY A 707 23.24 18.26 -8.46
N LYS A 708 22.52 17.96 -7.36
CA LYS A 708 21.48 16.93 -7.38
C LYS A 708 20.34 17.35 -8.30
N THR A 709 19.55 16.36 -8.73
CA THR A 709 18.52 16.55 -9.75
C THR A 709 17.19 15.94 -9.31
N ASP A 710 16.10 16.65 -9.57
CA ASP A 710 14.74 16.18 -9.43
C ASP A 710 14.08 16.12 -10.81
N ILE A 711 13.64 14.93 -11.22
CA ILE A 711 13.04 14.70 -12.54
C ILE A 711 11.63 14.16 -12.33
N LYS A 712 10.64 14.84 -12.89
CA LYS A 712 9.22 14.44 -12.90
C LYS A 712 8.71 14.26 -14.33
N GLY A 713 7.88 13.25 -14.52
CA GLY A 713 7.13 13.01 -15.77
C GLY A 713 7.92 12.53 -16.98
N MET A 714 9.25 12.47 -16.92
CA MET A 714 10.08 12.06 -18.05
C MET A 714 10.13 10.54 -18.26
N LEU A 715 10.05 10.10 -19.53
CA LEU A 715 9.93 8.68 -19.89
C LEU A 715 11.16 7.83 -19.52
N ALA A 716 12.35 8.45 -19.44
CA ALA A 716 13.58 7.76 -19.07
C ALA A 716 13.52 7.05 -17.70
N LYS A 717 12.64 7.50 -16.79
CA LYS A 717 12.45 6.88 -15.47
C LYS A 717 11.47 5.69 -15.47
N LYS A 718 10.77 5.41 -16.56
CA LYS A 718 9.82 4.30 -16.59
C LYS A 718 10.56 2.96 -16.61
N ARG A 719 10.02 1.98 -15.86
CA ARG A 719 10.60 0.63 -15.70
C ARG A 719 10.83 -0.10 -17.02
N ASN A 720 9.94 0.12 -17.99
CA ASN A 720 9.98 -0.53 -19.30
C ASN A 720 10.90 0.15 -20.31
N THR A 721 11.56 1.25 -19.94
CA THR A 721 12.51 1.95 -20.82
C THR A 721 13.79 1.12 -20.96
N PRO A 722 14.28 0.86 -22.19
CA PRO A 722 15.53 0.15 -22.44
C PRO A 722 16.74 0.77 -21.73
N GLU A 723 17.73 -0.07 -21.43
CA GLU A 723 18.89 0.34 -20.63
C GLU A 723 19.76 1.37 -21.34
N PHE A 724 19.90 1.27 -22.68
CA PHE A 724 20.63 2.28 -23.45
C PHE A 724 20.01 3.67 -23.30
N ILE A 725 18.67 3.79 -23.34
CA ILE A 725 17.99 5.09 -23.16
C ILE A 725 18.26 5.64 -21.77
N LYS A 726 18.26 4.80 -20.72
CA LYS A 726 18.58 5.25 -19.36
C LYS A 726 20.01 5.76 -19.25
N LYS A 727 20.97 5.03 -19.84
CA LYS A 727 22.38 5.41 -19.87
C LYS A 727 22.58 6.75 -20.59
N GLU A 728 22.14 6.85 -21.83
CA GLU A 728 22.27 8.07 -22.65
C GLU A 728 21.51 9.26 -22.01
N PHE A 729 20.37 9.00 -21.36
CA PHE A 729 19.63 10.03 -20.61
C PHE A 729 20.40 10.51 -19.38
N ASN A 730 21.10 9.63 -18.67
CA ASN A 730 21.96 10.04 -17.57
C ASN A 730 23.13 10.91 -18.04
N GLU A 731 23.70 10.64 -19.21
CA GLU A 731 24.75 11.48 -19.81
C GLU A 731 24.20 12.87 -20.21
N VAL A 732 23.06 12.92 -20.90
CA VAL A 732 22.36 14.19 -21.21
C VAL A 732 22.03 14.98 -19.94
N LYS A 733 21.58 14.29 -18.90
CA LYS A 733 21.30 14.89 -17.60
C LYS A 733 22.58 15.45 -16.97
N GLN A 734 23.70 14.75 -17.04
CA GLN A 734 24.99 15.25 -16.55
C GLN A 734 25.42 16.52 -17.29
N LEU A 735 25.29 16.54 -18.62
CA LEU A 735 25.54 17.75 -19.42
C LEU A 735 24.68 18.93 -18.93
N VAL A 736 23.38 18.72 -18.75
CA VAL A 736 22.46 19.77 -18.25
C VAL A 736 22.85 20.25 -16.85
N THR A 737 23.33 19.37 -15.96
CA THR A 737 23.72 19.78 -14.60
C THR A 737 24.92 20.73 -14.55
N THR A 738 25.74 20.77 -15.62
CA THR A 738 26.90 21.67 -15.71
C THR A 738 26.53 23.14 -15.91
N ILE A 739 25.29 23.44 -16.27
CA ILE A 739 24.78 24.82 -16.39
C ILE A 739 24.87 25.52 -15.03
N ASN A 740 25.61 26.61 -14.96
CA ASN A 740 25.74 27.45 -13.76
C ASN A 740 25.15 28.84 -13.97
N SER A 741 25.14 29.32 -15.21
CA SER A 741 24.61 30.62 -15.59
C SER A 741 23.81 30.55 -16.89
N PRO A 742 22.98 31.58 -17.19
CA PRO A 742 22.30 31.67 -18.48
C PRO A 742 23.25 31.63 -19.69
N ASP A 743 24.49 32.10 -19.53
CA ASP A 743 25.50 32.15 -20.61
C ASP A 743 25.98 30.76 -21.03
N ASP A 744 25.78 29.73 -20.20
CA ASP A 744 26.10 28.35 -20.54
C ASP A 744 25.08 27.71 -21.50
N ILE A 745 23.87 28.28 -21.62
CA ILE A 745 22.76 27.67 -22.38
C ILE A 745 23.12 27.42 -23.84
N PRO A 746 23.69 28.37 -24.61
CA PRO A 746 24.07 28.13 -26.00
C PRO A 746 25.06 26.97 -26.15
N LYS A 747 26.09 26.91 -25.30
CA LYS A 747 27.10 25.84 -25.33
C LYS A 747 26.47 24.47 -25.01
N ILE A 748 25.61 24.40 -24.01
CA ILE A 748 24.94 23.15 -23.64
C ILE A 748 23.96 22.72 -24.73
N ARG A 749 23.29 23.68 -25.38
CA ARG A 749 22.44 23.39 -26.53
C ARG A 749 23.23 22.68 -27.64
N ASP A 750 24.40 23.19 -28.02
CA ASP A 750 25.25 22.56 -29.03
C ASP A 750 25.70 21.15 -28.62
N GLN A 751 26.08 20.96 -27.35
CA GLN A 751 26.45 19.65 -26.81
C GLN A 751 25.29 18.66 -26.79
N LEU A 752 24.07 19.12 -26.48
CA LEU A 752 22.86 18.30 -26.55
C LEU A 752 22.57 17.90 -27.99
N GLU A 753 22.64 18.83 -28.95
CA GLU A 753 22.45 18.54 -30.36
C GLU A 753 23.48 17.51 -30.86
N TYR A 754 24.75 17.64 -30.49
CA TYR A 754 25.80 16.66 -30.80
C TYR A 754 25.50 15.29 -30.18
N LYS A 755 25.14 15.24 -28.90
CA LYS A 755 24.84 13.99 -28.19
C LYS A 755 23.65 13.24 -28.79
N ILE A 756 22.60 13.96 -29.21
CA ILE A 756 21.46 13.34 -29.88
C ILE A 756 21.85 12.77 -31.25
N LYS A 757 22.71 13.46 -32.02
CA LYS A 757 23.27 12.94 -33.27
C LYS A 757 24.11 11.68 -33.04
N GLU A 758 24.96 11.67 -32.01
CA GLU A 758 25.76 10.50 -31.62
C GLU A 758 24.87 9.28 -31.33
N ILE A 759 23.81 9.45 -30.53
CA ILE A 759 22.85 8.37 -30.22
C ILE A 759 22.19 7.85 -31.49
N TYR A 760 21.82 8.75 -32.40
CA TYR A 760 21.18 8.43 -33.66
C TYR A 760 22.11 7.61 -34.58
N GLU A 761 23.35 8.03 -34.74
CA GLU A 761 24.37 7.33 -35.52
C GLU A 761 24.70 5.96 -34.92
N LYS A 762 24.85 5.88 -33.60
CA LYS A 762 25.12 4.62 -32.90
C LYS A 762 23.98 3.62 -33.05
N LEU A 763 22.72 4.08 -33.05
CA LEU A 763 21.56 3.23 -33.37
C LEU A 763 21.56 2.76 -34.83
N ARG A 764 21.83 3.65 -35.80
CA ARG A 764 21.91 3.31 -37.23
C ARG A 764 23.01 2.30 -37.52
N HIS A 765 24.18 2.45 -36.90
CA HIS A 765 25.30 1.52 -37.02
C HIS A 765 25.18 0.28 -36.11
N LYS A 766 24.06 0.09 -35.41
CA LYS A 766 23.80 -1.05 -34.52
C LYS A 766 24.88 -1.24 -33.43
N GLY A 767 25.39 -0.14 -32.90
CA GLY A 767 26.43 -0.10 -31.87
C GLY A 767 25.95 -0.40 -30.44
N TYR A 768 24.70 -0.84 -30.26
CA TYR A 768 24.15 -1.30 -28.98
C TYR A 768 23.83 -2.79 -29.06
N ASN A 769 24.03 -3.52 -27.97
CA ASN A 769 23.70 -4.94 -27.90
C ASN A 769 22.20 -5.18 -27.61
N LEU A 770 21.75 -6.45 -27.68
CA LEU A 770 20.33 -6.80 -27.48
C LEU A 770 19.82 -6.54 -26.06
N ASP A 771 20.66 -6.74 -25.04
CA ASP A 771 20.30 -6.53 -23.64
C ASP A 771 20.10 -5.03 -23.34
N GLU A 772 20.94 -4.19 -23.94
CA GLU A 772 20.82 -2.73 -23.87
C GLU A 772 19.52 -2.23 -24.52
N LEU A 773 19.13 -2.85 -25.63
CA LEU A 773 17.90 -2.54 -26.39
C LEU A 773 16.63 -3.16 -25.79
N ALA A 774 16.76 -4.08 -24.84
CA ALA A 774 15.63 -4.86 -24.33
C ALA A 774 14.60 -4.02 -23.56
N PHE A 775 13.33 -4.12 -23.95
CA PHE A 775 12.20 -3.68 -23.15
C PHE A 775 11.87 -4.75 -22.10
N ARG A 776 11.64 -4.31 -20.85
CA ARG A 776 11.30 -5.20 -19.72
C ARG A 776 9.88 -4.94 -19.27
N VAL A 777 8.99 -5.93 -19.40
CA VAL A 777 7.59 -5.77 -19.00
C VAL A 777 7.11 -7.02 -18.27
N MET A 778 6.50 -6.78 -17.11
CA MET A 778 5.90 -7.83 -16.29
C MET A 778 4.57 -8.29 -16.88
N LEU A 779 4.37 -9.61 -16.97
CA LEU A 779 3.05 -10.18 -17.23
C LEU A 779 2.13 -10.00 -16.04
N SER A 780 0.93 -9.47 -16.26
CA SER A 780 -0.01 -9.21 -15.17
C SER A 780 -0.99 -10.34 -14.91
N LYS A 781 -1.18 -11.23 -15.89
CA LYS A 781 -2.17 -12.31 -15.87
C LYS A 781 -1.63 -13.52 -16.67
N PRO A 782 -2.31 -14.68 -16.62
CA PRO A 782 -1.96 -15.83 -17.46
C PRO A 782 -2.10 -15.51 -18.94
N LEU A 783 -1.28 -16.13 -19.80
CA LEU A 783 -1.25 -15.85 -21.24
C LEU A 783 -2.61 -16.13 -21.91
N GLU A 784 -3.34 -17.12 -21.41
CA GLU A 784 -4.65 -17.57 -21.86
C GLU A 784 -5.73 -16.48 -21.67
N SER A 785 -5.51 -15.56 -20.74
CA SER A 785 -6.46 -14.48 -20.44
C SER A 785 -6.37 -13.28 -21.41
N TYR A 786 -5.35 -13.24 -22.28
CA TYR A 786 -5.14 -12.16 -23.26
C TYR A 786 -5.80 -12.51 -24.61
N THR A 787 -7.14 -12.39 -24.70
CA THR A 787 -7.91 -12.84 -25.87
C THR A 787 -8.27 -11.75 -26.88
N LYS A 788 -8.35 -10.47 -26.48
CA LYS A 788 -8.83 -9.37 -27.35
C LYS A 788 -7.71 -8.56 -28.02
N ASN A 789 -6.70 -8.16 -27.24
CA ASN A 789 -5.51 -7.46 -27.71
C ASN A 789 -4.31 -8.17 -27.11
N THR A 790 -3.29 -8.46 -27.93
CA THR A 790 -2.05 -9.11 -27.49
C THR A 790 -0.92 -8.08 -27.41
N PRO A 791 -0.61 -7.54 -26.20
CA PRO A 791 0.50 -6.62 -26.01
C PRO A 791 1.84 -7.19 -26.49
N GLN A 792 2.81 -6.33 -26.77
CA GLN A 792 4.15 -6.73 -27.25
C GLN A 792 4.85 -7.76 -26.35
N HIS A 793 4.83 -7.55 -25.03
CA HIS A 793 5.41 -8.48 -24.08
C HIS A 793 4.67 -9.83 -24.03
N VAL A 794 3.37 -9.84 -24.30
CA VAL A 794 2.58 -11.08 -24.41
C VAL A 794 2.91 -11.80 -25.72
N LYS A 795 3.10 -11.09 -26.83
CA LYS A 795 3.58 -11.70 -28.09
C LYS A 795 4.95 -12.35 -27.93
N ALA A 796 5.88 -11.65 -27.28
CA ALA A 796 7.19 -12.20 -26.95
C ALA A 796 7.06 -13.42 -26.01
N ALA A 797 6.22 -13.36 -24.98
CA ALA A 797 5.93 -14.49 -24.11
C ALA A 797 5.33 -15.69 -24.84
N LEU A 798 4.43 -15.47 -25.82
CA LEU A 798 3.86 -16.53 -26.65
C LEU A 798 4.93 -17.18 -27.54
N GLN A 799 5.88 -16.41 -28.07
CA GLN A 799 7.04 -16.95 -28.77
C GLN A 799 7.92 -17.77 -27.83
N LEU A 800 8.24 -17.27 -26.63
CA LEU A 800 8.95 -18.07 -25.61
C LEU A 800 8.22 -19.40 -25.35
N ARG A 801 6.90 -19.36 -25.20
CA ARG A 801 6.07 -20.55 -25.00
C ARG A 801 6.12 -21.52 -26.17
N SER A 802 6.11 -21.05 -27.43
CA SER A 802 6.24 -21.94 -28.59
C SER A 802 7.60 -22.61 -28.71
N TYR A 803 8.63 -22.05 -28.06
CA TYR A 803 9.97 -22.63 -27.93
C TYR A 803 10.14 -23.44 -26.62
N GLY A 804 9.04 -23.78 -25.93
CA GLY A 804 9.06 -24.62 -24.73
C GLY A 804 9.45 -23.89 -23.43
N VAL A 805 9.58 -22.57 -23.46
CA VAL A 805 9.85 -21.77 -22.25
C VAL A 805 8.52 -21.48 -21.54
N MET A 806 8.40 -21.93 -20.30
CA MET A 806 7.23 -21.63 -19.47
C MET A 806 7.24 -20.16 -19.06
N VAL A 807 6.07 -19.53 -19.15
CA VAL A 807 5.90 -18.11 -18.84
C VAL A 807 4.66 -17.93 -17.98
N LEU A 808 4.85 -17.41 -16.77
CA LEU A 808 3.84 -17.26 -15.72
C LEU A 808 3.43 -15.81 -15.51
N PRO A 809 2.26 -15.56 -14.88
CA PRO A 809 1.94 -14.23 -14.36
C PRO A 809 3.04 -13.75 -13.43
N ARG A 810 3.34 -12.45 -13.49
CA ARG A 810 4.41 -11.74 -12.76
C ARG A 810 5.83 -11.92 -13.35
N ASP A 811 6.04 -12.79 -14.34
CA ASP A 811 7.33 -12.89 -15.04
C ASP A 811 7.68 -11.60 -15.79
N ILE A 812 8.95 -11.22 -15.78
CA ILE A 812 9.48 -10.09 -16.55
C ILE A 812 9.91 -10.59 -17.92
N ILE A 813 9.17 -10.20 -18.95
CA ILE A 813 9.50 -10.53 -20.32
C ILE A 813 10.45 -9.49 -20.89
N MET A 814 11.63 -9.96 -21.31
CA MET A 814 12.64 -9.18 -22.00
C MET A 814 12.48 -9.38 -23.50
N PHE A 815 12.18 -8.31 -24.23
CA PHE A 815 11.97 -8.37 -25.67
C PHE A 815 12.54 -7.15 -26.38
N VAL A 816 12.91 -7.33 -27.65
CA VAL A 816 13.38 -6.28 -28.54
C VAL A 816 12.39 -6.08 -29.68
N LYS A 817 12.34 -4.85 -30.22
CA LYS A 817 11.55 -4.54 -31.42
C LYS A 817 12.33 -4.92 -32.67
N VAL A 818 11.70 -5.68 -33.56
CA VAL A 818 12.33 -6.24 -34.77
C VAL A 818 11.45 -6.03 -35.99
N LYS A 819 12.04 -6.03 -37.18
CA LYS A 819 11.33 -5.97 -38.46
C LYS A 819 10.73 -7.35 -38.79
N SER A 820 9.71 -7.76 -38.05
CA SER A 820 9.00 -9.05 -38.23
C SER A 820 7.47 -8.86 -38.21
N LYS A 821 6.73 -9.90 -38.59
CA LYS A 821 5.25 -9.92 -38.56
C LYS A 821 4.67 -9.58 -37.17
N ASP A 822 5.32 -10.06 -36.11
CA ASP A 822 4.90 -9.79 -34.74
C ASP A 822 5.41 -8.43 -34.21
N GLY A 823 6.42 -7.86 -34.87
CA GLY A 823 7.07 -6.59 -34.54
C GLY A 823 7.99 -6.64 -33.33
N VAL A 824 8.06 -7.78 -32.63
CA VAL A 824 8.89 -8.01 -31.44
C VAL A 824 9.38 -9.45 -31.38
N LYS A 825 10.51 -9.64 -30.69
CA LYS A 825 11.07 -10.96 -30.34
C LYS A 825 11.63 -10.94 -28.92
N PRO A 826 11.54 -12.04 -28.17
CA PRO A 826 12.31 -12.23 -26.94
C PRO A 826 13.80 -12.02 -27.21
N VAL A 827 14.53 -11.46 -26.25
CA VAL A 827 15.98 -11.22 -26.39
C VAL A 827 16.72 -12.50 -26.76
N GLN A 828 16.32 -13.63 -26.16
CA GLN A 828 16.93 -14.95 -26.37
C GLN A 828 16.75 -15.49 -27.80
N LEU A 829 15.77 -14.98 -28.55
CA LEU A 829 15.42 -15.45 -29.89
C LEU A 829 15.75 -14.43 -30.99
N ALA A 830 16.23 -13.25 -30.61
CA ALA A 830 16.48 -12.14 -31.53
C ALA A 830 17.94 -12.10 -31.99
N LYS A 831 18.17 -11.56 -33.20
CA LYS A 831 19.50 -11.19 -33.68
C LYS A 831 19.60 -9.68 -33.86
N LEU A 832 20.79 -9.11 -33.66
CA LEU A 832 21.05 -7.68 -33.88
C LEU A 832 20.70 -7.22 -35.31
N SER A 833 20.86 -8.10 -36.30
CA SER A 833 20.50 -7.81 -37.68
C SER A 833 19.00 -7.52 -37.86
N GLU A 834 18.13 -8.07 -37.01
CA GLU A 834 16.67 -7.99 -37.11
C GLU A 834 16.07 -6.74 -36.45
N ILE A 835 16.87 -5.99 -35.68
CA ILE A 835 16.42 -4.83 -34.91
C ILE A 835 15.78 -3.76 -35.80
N ASP A 836 14.60 -3.31 -35.39
CA ASP A 836 13.89 -2.20 -36.04
C ASP A 836 14.36 -0.86 -35.47
N VAL A 837 15.44 -0.33 -36.05
CA VAL A 837 16.09 0.92 -35.63
C VAL A 837 15.11 2.09 -35.55
N ASP A 838 14.15 2.19 -36.48
CA ASP A 838 13.19 3.29 -36.55
C ASP A 838 12.30 3.33 -35.29
N LYS A 839 11.92 2.16 -34.75
CA LYS A 839 11.14 2.06 -33.50
C LYS A 839 11.94 2.44 -32.25
N TYR A 840 13.26 2.33 -32.30
CA TYR A 840 14.14 2.80 -31.22
C TYR A 840 14.40 4.30 -31.34
N ILE A 841 14.54 4.84 -32.55
CA ILE A 841 14.58 6.29 -32.79
C ILE A 841 13.30 6.95 -32.25
N ASP A 842 12.12 6.36 -32.49
CA ASP A 842 10.86 6.84 -31.91
C ASP A 842 10.90 6.86 -30.37
N ALA A 843 11.53 5.85 -29.75
CA ALA A 843 11.67 5.77 -28.30
C ALA A 843 12.64 6.84 -27.77
N VAL A 844 13.77 7.08 -28.47
CA VAL A 844 14.70 8.18 -28.19
C VAL A 844 13.96 9.51 -28.31
N ARG A 845 13.24 9.78 -29.41
CA ARG A 845 12.42 10.98 -29.57
C ARG A 845 11.52 11.20 -28.37
N SER A 846 10.70 10.21 -28.03
CA SER A 846 9.74 10.33 -26.93
C SER A 846 10.39 10.65 -25.58
N THR A 847 11.65 10.21 -25.39
CA THR A 847 12.40 10.39 -24.15
C THR A 847 13.07 11.76 -24.09
N PHE A 848 13.77 12.16 -25.16
CA PHE A 848 14.63 13.34 -25.17
C PHE A 848 13.93 14.60 -25.64
N GLU A 849 12.89 14.50 -26.49
CA GLU A 849 12.12 15.65 -26.98
C GLU A 849 11.61 16.55 -25.85
N GLN A 850 11.23 15.95 -24.72
CA GLN A 850 10.78 16.67 -23.54
C GLN A 850 11.87 17.58 -22.97
N ILE A 851 13.12 17.11 -22.90
CA ILE A 851 14.25 17.92 -22.44
C ILE A 851 14.63 18.94 -23.52
N LEU A 852 14.78 18.49 -24.76
CA LEU A 852 15.20 19.33 -25.89
C LEU A 852 14.28 20.54 -26.09
N LYS A 853 12.97 20.36 -25.91
CA LYS A 853 11.98 21.45 -25.98
C LYS A 853 12.22 22.55 -24.93
N ALA A 854 12.72 22.20 -23.74
CA ALA A 854 13.08 23.18 -22.71
C ALA A 854 14.27 24.07 -23.14
N PHE A 855 15.12 23.57 -24.06
CA PHE A 855 16.27 24.28 -24.63
C PHE A 855 15.96 24.88 -26.02
N GLY A 856 14.71 24.81 -26.49
CA GLY A 856 14.31 25.32 -27.80
C GLY A 856 14.82 24.50 -28.99
N ILE A 857 15.27 23.25 -28.77
CA ILE A 857 15.75 22.36 -29.83
C ILE A 857 14.55 21.58 -30.41
N ASN A 858 14.39 21.62 -31.74
CA ASN A 858 13.33 20.88 -32.43
C ASN A 858 13.87 19.53 -32.94
N TRP A 859 13.18 18.44 -32.60
CA TRP A 859 13.54 17.10 -33.03
C TRP A 859 13.67 16.96 -34.56
N GLY A 860 12.89 17.72 -35.34
CA GLY A 860 12.89 17.68 -36.80
C GLY A 860 14.29 17.88 -37.42
N GLN A 861 15.15 18.65 -36.76
CA GLN A 861 16.53 18.95 -37.18
C GLN A 861 17.44 17.71 -37.23
N PHE A 862 17.06 16.62 -36.56
CA PHE A 862 17.82 15.35 -36.56
C PHE A 862 17.23 14.31 -37.54
N THR A 863 16.06 14.57 -38.11
CA THR A 863 15.32 13.60 -38.96
C THR A 863 15.46 13.85 -40.45
N THR A 864 15.90 15.05 -40.86
CA THR A 864 16.16 15.37 -42.27
C THR A 864 17.49 14.77 -42.74
N THR A 865 17.43 13.57 -43.29
CA THR A 865 18.22 13.26 -44.49
C THR A 865 17.54 13.96 -45.66
N SER A 866 17.76 15.28 -45.84
CA SER A 866 17.57 15.87 -47.17
C SER A 866 18.83 15.58 -47.98
N ILE A 867 18.61 15.19 -49.23
CA ILE A 867 19.64 14.99 -50.26
C ILE A 867 20.56 16.23 -50.40
N ASP A 868 20.14 17.41 -49.93
CA ASP A 868 20.94 18.65 -49.99
C ASP A 868 22.15 18.64 -49.04
N THR A 869 22.07 17.94 -47.91
CA THR A 869 23.22 17.79 -47.00
C THR A 869 24.35 16.97 -47.62
N PHE A 870 24.03 16.10 -48.59
CA PHE A 870 25.03 15.34 -49.33
C PHE A 870 25.75 16.20 -50.38
N PHE A 871 25.11 17.26 -50.90
CA PHE A 871 25.70 18.16 -51.90
C PHE A 871 26.43 19.38 -51.29
N ASN A 872 26.22 19.70 -50.01
CA ASN A 872 26.88 20.85 -49.37
C ASN A 872 28.24 20.54 -48.70
N ILE A 873 28.69 19.28 -48.71
CA ILE A 873 30.05 18.91 -48.23
C ILE A 873 31.10 19.07 -49.35
N SER A 874 30.68 19.35 -50.59
CA SER A 874 31.60 19.54 -51.72
C SER A 874 31.98 20.99 -52.01
N LYS A 875 31.56 21.96 -51.19
CA LYS A 875 32.00 23.36 -51.26
C LYS A 875 32.07 24.01 -49.87
N LYS A 876 33.09 23.66 -49.08
CA LYS A 876 33.80 24.60 -48.20
C LYS A 876 35.11 24.01 -47.72
#